data_AF-A0A395N859-F1
#
_entry.id   AF-A0A395N859-F1
#
_cell.length_a   1.000
_cell.length_b   1.000
_cell.length_c   1.000
_cell.angle_alpha   90.00
_cell.angle_beta   90.00
_cell.angle_gamma   90.00
#
_symmetry.space_group_name_H-M   'P 1'
#
loop_
_entity.id
_entity.type
_entity.pdbx_description
1 polymer ?
#
loop_
_entity_poly.entity_id
_entity_poly.type
_entity_poly.pdbx_seq_one_letter_code
_entity_poly.pdbx_strand_id
1 'polypeptide(L)'
;MGHGSSRTAQMMGLIDDADAIVQLPPFVRALPSKIPPEDIRYLYAKGALSIPCLSLQNALLRAYIEYVHPYMPLMDLSSFLGIINRYDGAEGQISLFLYHAVMFSATAFVDMRHLREAGYATRKAARKAFFLKTRLLYDFDYESDRLVLVQGLLLMTYWYETPDDQKDTWHWMGVAISLAHTIGLHRNPEVTSMAVPTQKLWKRIWWSCFMRDRLIALGMRRPTRIKDEDFDVPMLLESDFELTALPDKVTIIPPECTLMRDVEMQRELAVMCIAKAKLCICISHMLKAQYSVLIRDNMKPENTTNSTMMLFPNKKLDNLDSVKVVDAELKAWAASLPACCQYRMLVPADTKNGRSTLVVQRMLLHMVYHTTISALHRPQFLPSSPMQAPTASRQVQEMSRLKVKDAATHITGMATELHHLRLERYLPTTGVTVILPAMIIHLLEMKNPLPEARARATRGFRQCMRVMEKLREIYAAADYATGFLDAALRKAAIDINATVEPSTLAMMKEVPPEFGTHTPPPENAPYMTASETLFNQKPKEVQKPMGPPGTINTAAQGAGAVNSPPHTDFDSSNLTPSVSGGSDEVHIEMDGLMDVDFMQGHDEFDWNAVAGTDFDVDQWLQFPPEGVAGTDETLMATAFTGAPGAEDALGWVFNTNVDGTIPMQPGTSV
;
A
#
# COMPACT_ATOMS: atom_id res chain seq x y z
N MET A 1 -56.69 -25.76 -18.99
CA MET A 1 -55.29 -25.67 -19.44
C MET A 1 -55.06 -24.25 -19.94
N GLY A 2 -54.14 -23.46 -19.38
CA GLY A 2 -53.93 -22.09 -19.90
C GLY A 2 -53.19 -21.04 -19.05
N HIS A 3 -52.57 -21.37 -17.91
CA HIS A 3 -51.88 -20.35 -17.09
C HIS A 3 -50.37 -20.56 -16.88
N GLY A 4 -49.75 -21.53 -17.58
CA GLY A 4 -48.31 -21.80 -17.46
C GLY A 4 -47.39 -21.07 -18.46
N SER A 5 -47.92 -20.44 -19.52
CA SER A 5 -47.10 -19.95 -20.65
C SER A 5 -46.79 -18.45 -20.63
N SER A 6 -47.50 -17.64 -19.84
CA SER A 6 -47.38 -16.18 -19.92
C SER A 6 -46.23 -15.61 -19.06
N ARG A 7 -45.93 -16.23 -17.91
CA ARG A 7 -44.79 -15.84 -17.06
C ARG A 7 -43.44 -16.18 -17.70
N THR A 8 -43.33 -17.34 -18.33
CA THR A 8 -42.11 -17.75 -19.05
C THR A 8 -41.90 -16.87 -20.27
N ALA A 9 -42.96 -16.51 -21.02
CA ALA A 9 -42.88 -15.60 -22.16
C ALA A 9 -42.58 -14.14 -21.77
N GLN A 10 -43.12 -13.63 -20.65
CA GLN A 10 -42.75 -12.31 -20.12
C GLN A 10 -41.30 -12.27 -19.61
N MET A 11 -40.82 -13.35 -18.99
CA MET A 11 -39.43 -13.45 -18.55
C MET A 11 -38.48 -13.54 -19.74
N MET A 12 -38.84 -14.28 -20.79
CA MET A 12 -38.07 -14.37 -22.04
C MET A 12 -38.06 -13.04 -22.80
N GLY A 13 -39.18 -12.31 -22.84
CA GLY A 13 -39.25 -10.98 -23.46
C GLY A 13 -38.48 -9.89 -22.69
N LEU A 14 -38.37 -9.98 -21.36
CA LEU A 14 -37.55 -9.06 -20.56
C LEU A 14 -36.05 -9.35 -20.65
N ILE A 15 -35.68 -10.62 -20.89
CA ILE A 15 -34.30 -11.03 -21.19
C ILE A 15 -33.89 -10.53 -22.59
N ASP A 16 -34.76 -10.69 -23.59
CA ASP A 16 -34.55 -10.15 -24.95
C ASP A 16 -34.34 -8.63 -24.96
N ASP A 17 -35.12 -7.87 -24.17
CA ASP A 17 -34.97 -6.42 -24.03
C ASP A 17 -33.67 -6.00 -23.31
N ALA A 18 -33.18 -6.79 -22.34
CA ALA A 18 -31.95 -6.48 -21.62
C ALA A 18 -30.69 -6.81 -22.45
N ASP A 19 -30.70 -7.94 -23.16
CA ASP A 19 -29.62 -8.31 -24.10
C ASP A 19 -29.57 -7.37 -25.32
N ALA A 20 -30.71 -6.83 -25.76
CA ALA A 20 -30.74 -5.80 -26.81
C ALA A 20 -30.10 -4.46 -26.39
N ILE A 21 -30.07 -4.15 -25.08
CA ILE A 21 -29.50 -2.89 -24.55
C ILE A 21 -27.96 -2.97 -24.41
N VAL A 22 -27.39 -4.16 -24.23
CA VAL A 22 -25.96 -4.35 -23.91
C VAL A 22 -25.24 -5.14 -24.99
N GLN A 23 -24.73 -4.44 -26.01
CA GLN A 23 -23.82 -5.06 -26.99
C GLN A 23 -22.38 -5.01 -26.48
N LEU A 24 -21.96 -6.08 -25.80
CA LEU A 24 -20.53 -6.30 -25.53
C LEU A 24 -19.80 -6.69 -26.81
N PRO A 25 -18.54 -6.26 -27.00
CA PRO A 25 -17.76 -6.71 -28.15
C PRO A 25 -17.60 -8.23 -28.18
N PRO A 26 -17.57 -8.87 -29.37
CA PRO A 26 -17.46 -10.33 -29.50
C PRO A 26 -16.25 -10.99 -28.81
N PHE A 27 -15.13 -10.25 -28.64
CA PHE A 27 -13.94 -10.73 -27.91
C PHE A 27 -14.16 -10.80 -26.39
N VAL A 28 -15.26 -10.27 -25.86
CA VAL A 28 -15.65 -10.39 -24.46
C VAL A 28 -16.64 -11.55 -24.33
N ARG A 29 -16.49 -12.38 -23.29
CA ARG A 29 -17.44 -13.47 -23.00
C ARG A 29 -18.86 -12.90 -22.83
N ALA A 30 -19.85 -13.65 -23.31
CA ALA A 30 -21.26 -13.31 -23.14
C ALA A 30 -21.65 -13.13 -21.67
N LEU A 31 -22.72 -12.37 -21.42
CA LEU A 31 -23.24 -12.15 -20.07
C LEU A 31 -23.60 -13.49 -19.41
N PRO A 32 -23.22 -13.70 -18.13
CA PRO A 32 -23.60 -14.92 -17.41
C PRO A 32 -25.12 -14.99 -17.22
N SER A 33 -25.74 -16.11 -17.63
CA SER A 33 -27.18 -16.33 -17.51
C SER A 33 -27.71 -16.39 -16.07
N LYS A 34 -26.81 -16.50 -15.08
CA LYS A 34 -27.12 -16.50 -13.65
C LYS A 34 -27.43 -15.11 -13.09
N ILE A 35 -27.09 -14.03 -13.80
CA ILE A 35 -27.33 -12.66 -13.34
C ILE A 35 -28.76 -12.25 -13.73
N PRO A 36 -29.60 -11.84 -12.76
CA PRO A 36 -30.95 -11.36 -13.05
C PRO A 36 -30.98 -10.13 -13.98
N PRO A 37 -32.02 -9.96 -14.82
CA PRO A 37 -32.13 -8.82 -15.74
C PRO A 37 -32.09 -7.44 -15.06
N GLU A 38 -32.63 -7.32 -13.84
CA GLU A 38 -32.58 -6.10 -13.03
C GLU A 38 -31.14 -5.71 -12.66
N ASP A 39 -30.31 -6.70 -12.34
CA ASP A 39 -28.90 -6.52 -12.02
C ASP A 39 -28.11 -6.16 -13.27
N ILE A 40 -28.42 -6.76 -14.42
CA ILE A 40 -27.84 -6.37 -15.73
C ILE A 40 -28.13 -4.89 -16.03
N ARG A 41 -29.38 -4.45 -15.85
CA ARG A 41 -29.78 -3.04 -16.03
C ARG A 41 -29.04 -2.12 -15.06
N TYR A 42 -28.86 -2.53 -13.81
CA TYR A 42 -28.10 -1.75 -12.82
C TYR A 42 -26.62 -1.65 -13.20
N LEU A 43 -25.97 -2.77 -13.55
CA LEU A 43 -24.58 -2.82 -14.01
C LEU A 43 -24.38 -1.97 -15.27
N TYR A 44 -25.32 -2.01 -16.22
CA TYR A 44 -25.32 -1.15 -17.40
C TYR A 44 -25.42 0.33 -17.03
N ALA A 45 -26.39 0.71 -16.18
CA ALA A 45 -26.58 2.09 -15.74
C ALA A 45 -25.38 2.65 -14.96
N LYS A 46 -24.65 1.80 -14.24
CA LYS A 46 -23.38 2.15 -13.57
C LYS A 46 -22.16 2.10 -14.52
N GLY A 47 -22.35 1.73 -15.78
CA GLY A 47 -21.31 1.65 -16.79
C GLY A 47 -20.34 0.46 -16.62
N ALA A 48 -20.66 -0.52 -15.77
CA ALA A 48 -19.84 -1.72 -15.57
C ALA A 48 -19.84 -2.65 -16.81
N LEU A 49 -20.86 -2.53 -17.67
CA LEU A 49 -20.97 -3.26 -18.94
C LEU A 49 -20.51 -2.42 -20.14
N SER A 50 -19.68 -1.38 -19.92
CA SER A 50 -19.17 -0.49 -20.97
C SER A 50 -17.65 -0.48 -21.02
N ILE A 51 -17.09 -0.68 -22.21
CA ILE A 51 -15.65 -0.64 -22.46
C ILE A 51 -15.20 0.76 -22.92
N PRO A 52 -13.94 1.18 -22.66
CA PRO A 52 -13.40 2.44 -23.17
C PRO A 52 -13.31 2.46 -24.70
N CYS A 53 -13.27 3.67 -25.28
CA CYS A 53 -13.00 3.84 -26.71
C CYS A 53 -11.61 3.29 -27.07
N LEU A 54 -11.42 2.90 -28.34
CA LEU A 54 -10.19 2.23 -28.81
C LEU A 54 -8.91 3.01 -28.48
N SER A 55 -8.92 4.34 -28.61
CA SER A 55 -7.77 5.19 -28.25
C SER A 55 -7.36 5.02 -26.79
N LEU A 56 -8.32 5.16 -25.86
CA LEU A 56 -8.07 4.98 -24.44
C LEU A 56 -7.73 3.52 -24.10
N GLN A 57 -8.43 2.55 -24.69
CA GLN A 57 -8.15 1.13 -24.50
C GLN A 57 -6.69 0.81 -24.82
N ASN A 58 -6.21 1.19 -26.00
CA ASN A 58 -4.87 0.86 -26.45
C ASN A 58 -3.81 1.57 -25.59
N ALA A 59 -4.07 2.81 -25.18
CA ALA A 59 -3.20 3.55 -24.27
C ALA A 59 -3.13 2.91 -22.87
N LEU A 60 -4.26 2.42 -22.34
CA LEU A 60 -4.32 1.69 -21.06
C LEU A 60 -3.63 0.33 -21.16
N LEU A 61 -3.84 -0.42 -22.25
CA LEU A 61 -3.14 -1.70 -22.46
C LEU A 61 -1.63 -1.51 -22.50
N ARG A 62 -1.15 -0.51 -23.22
CA ARG A 62 0.27 -0.15 -23.22
C ARG A 62 0.78 0.16 -21.81
N ALA A 63 0.06 1.01 -21.08
CA ALA A 63 0.44 1.39 -19.72
C ALA A 63 0.46 0.18 -18.75
N TYR A 64 -0.47 -0.76 -18.90
CA TYR A 64 -0.47 -2.03 -18.17
C TYR A 64 0.79 -2.84 -18.46
N ILE A 65 1.11 -3.03 -19.74
CA ILE A 65 2.28 -3.80 -20.19
C ILE A 65 3.58 -3.18 -19.68
N GLU A 66 3.71 -1.85 -19.78
CA GLU A 66 4.95 -1.15 -19.43
C GLU A 66 5.13 -0.96 -17.91
N TYR A 67 4.06 -0.83 -17.12
CA TYR A 67 4.18 -0.38 -15.72
C TYR A 67 3.36 -1.16 -14.70
N VAL A 68 2.59 -2.19 -15.09
CA VAL A 68 1.88 -3.07 -14.16
C VAL A 68 2.39 -4.51 -14.27
N HIS A 69 2.32 -5.08 -15.47
CA HIS A 69 2.68 -6.48 -15.73
C HIS A 69 4.10 -6.84 -15.26
N PRO A 70 5.14 -6.00 -15.44
CA PRO A 70 6.48 -6.37 -14.99
C PRO A 70 6.62 -6.41 -13.47
N TYR A 71 5.77 -5.70 -12.72
CA TYR A 71 5.70 -5.80 -11.25
C TYR A 71 4.92 -7.02 -10.77
N MET A 72 3.95 -7.48 -11.57
CA MET A 72 2.97 -8.50 -11.23
C MET A 72 2.54 -9.26 -12.51
N PRO A 73 3.33 -10.27 -12.93
CA PRO A 73 3.12 -10.97 -14.20
C PRO A 73 1.97 -11.98 -14.11
N LEU A 74 0.74 -11.50 -14.30
CA LEU A 74 -0.47 -12.27 -14.04
C LEU A 74 -1.02 -13.06 -15.23
N MET A 75 -0.57 -12.80 -16.46
CA MET A 75 -1.25 -13.28 -17.68
C MET A 75 -0.24 -13.72 -18.75
N ASP A 76 -0.72 -14.48 -19.73
CA ASP A 76 -0.07 -14.57 -21.04
C ASP A 76 -0.50 -13.36 -21.87
N LEU A 77 0.41 -12.39 -22.03
CA LEU A 77 0.15 -11.16 -22.78
C LEU A 77 -0.11 -11.43 -24.27
N SER A 78 0.59 -12.39 -24.88
CA SER A 78 0.44 -12.68 -26.31
C SER A 78 -0.95 -13.19 -26.63
N SER A 79 -1.45 -14.14 -25.83
CA SER A 79 -2.84 -14.63 -25.94
C SER A 79 -3.85 -13.53 -25.65
N PHE A 80 -3.69 -12.82 -24.54
CA PHE A 80 -4.63 -11.77 -24.11
C PHE A 80 -4.77 -10.64 -25.15
N LEU A 81 -3.65 -10.16 -25.67
CA LEU A 81 -3.63 -9.10 -26.69
C LEU A 81 -4.12 -9.59 -28.05
N GLY A 82 -3.81 -10.85 -28.41
CA GLY A 82 -4.32 -11.47 -29.64
C GLY A 82 -5.85 -11.49 -29.69
N ILE A 83 -6.49 -11.85 -28.57
CA ILE A 83 -7.96 -11.86 -28.43
C ILE A 83 -8.53 -10.46 -28.60
N ILE A 84 -8.01 -9.45 -27.89
CA ILE A 84 -8.52 -8.06 -27.97
C ILE A 84 -8.30 -7.46 -29.36
N ASN A 85 -7.21 -7.83 -30.03
CA ASN A 85 -6.89 -7.34 -31.38
C ASN A 85 -7.90 -7.82 -32.43
N ARG A 86 -8.39 -9.06 -32.27
CA ARG A 86 -9.43 -9.63 -33.11
C ARG A 86 -10.79 -9.33 -32.51
N TYR A 87 -11.25 -8.11 -32.76
CA TYR A 87 -12.50 -7.57 -32.23
C TYR A 87 -13.76 -8.41 -32.57
N ASP A 88 -13.66 -9.29 -33.58
CA ASP A 88 -14.69 -10.25 -33.99
C ASP A 88 -14.80 -11.50 -33.10
N GLY A 89 -13.91 -11.66 -32.11
CA GLY A 89 -13.90 -12.79 -31.18
C GLY A 89 -13.34 -14.09 -31.78
N ALA A 90 -12.79 -14.06 -32.99
CA ALA A 90 -12.33 -15.26 -33.70
C ALA A 90 -11.12 -15.95 -33.03
N GLU A 91 -10.31 -15.23 -32.24
CA GLU A 91 -9.16 -15.78 -31.49
C GLU A 91 -9.52 -16.13 -30.03
N GLY A 92 -10.81 -16.07 -29.66
CA GLY A 92 -11.30 -16.41 -28.34
C GLY A 92 -11.98 -15.25 -27.61
N GLN A 93 -12.24 -15.46 -26.32
CA GLN A 93 -12.99 -14.51 -25.49
C GLN A 93 -12.35 -14.32 -24.11
N ILE A 94 -12.33 -13.07 -23.63
CA ILE A 94 -11.85 -12.73 -22.29
C ILE A 94 -12.98 -12.37 -21.33
N SER A 95 -12.69 -12.48 -20.04
CA SER A 95 -13.56 -11.99 -18.98
C SER A 95 -13.63 -10.46 -18.98
N LEU A 96 -14.84 -9.91 -18.93
CA LEU A 96 -15.06 -8.48 -18.74
C LEU A 96 -14.52 -7.98 -17.40
N PHE A 97 -14.63 -8.81 -16.35
CA PHE A 97 -14.08 -8.50 -15.02
C PHE A 97 -12.55 -8.32 -15.09
N LEU A 98 -11.84 -9.28 -15.68
CA LEU A 98 -10.39 -9.18 -15.84
C LEU A 98 -9.98 -8.02 -16.75
N TYR A 99 -10.72 -7.81 -17.84
CA TYR A 99 -10.50 -6.66 -18.73
C TYR A 99 -10.59 -5.35 -17.94
N HIS A 100 -11.65 -5.14 -17.15
CA HIS A 100 -11.78 -3.94 -16.32
C HIS A 100 -10.69 -3.83 -15.24
N ALA A 101 -10.28 -4.95 -14.64
CA ALA A 101 -9.17 -4.96 -13.67
C ALA A 101 -7.84 -4.51 -14.31
N VAL A 102 -7.55 -4.96 -15.53
CA VAL A 102 -6.40 -4.53 -16.33
C VAL A 102 -6.48 -3.03 -16.62
N MET A 103 -7.61 -2.55 -17.15
CA MET A 103 -7.82 -1.13 -17.45
C MET A 103 -7.67 -0.27 -16.18
N PHE A 104 -8.30 -0.68 -15.08
CA PHE A 104 -8.19 -0.03 -13.78
C PHE A 104 -6.74 0.14 -13.35
N SER A 105 -5.97 -0.94 -13.29
CA SER A 105 -4.59 -0.87 -12.80
C SER A 105 -3.71 0.08 -13.64
N ALA A 106 -3.96 0.14 -14.96
CA ALA A 106 -3.22 0.97 -15.90
C ALA A 106 -3.53 2.48 -15.80
N THR A 107 -4.69 2.87 -15.28
CA THR A 107 -5.06 4.28 -15.13
C THR A 107 -4.08 5.10 -14.27
N ALA A 108 -3.26 4.45 -13.43
CA ALA A 108 -2.16 5.13 -12.72
C ALA A 108 -1.10 5.71 -13.67
N PHE A 109 -0.86 5.06 -14.82
CA PHE A 109 0.36 5.27 -15.60
C PHE A 109 0.11 5.86 -16.99
N VAL A 110 -1.11 5.71 -17.52
CA VAL A 110 -1.48 6.25 -18.84
C VAL A 110 -1.31 7.77 -18.92
N ASP A 111 -0.96 8.31 -20.08
CA ASP A 111 -0.89 9.77 -20.27
C ASP A 111 -2.24 10.42 -19.93
N MET A 112 -2.20 11.52 -19.16
CA MET A 112 -3.38 12.25 -18.71
C MET A 112 -4.22 12.77 -19.89
N ARG A 113 -3.62 12.98 -21.07
CA ARG A 113 -4.34 13.39 -22.29
C ARG A 113 -5.46 12.41 -22.65
N HIS A 114 -5.18 11.10 -22.66
CA HIS A 114 -6.19 10.09 -22.97
C HIS A 114 -7.32 10.04 -21.93
N LEU A 115 -7.02 10.31 -20.66
CA LEU A 115 -8.04 10.38 -19.61
C LEU A 115 -8.94 11.61 -19.77
N ARG A 116 -8.37 12.76 -20.13
CA ARG A 116 -9.13 13.99 -20.39
C ARG A 116 -10.02 13.87 -21.61
N GLU A 117 -9.52 13.29 -22.70
CA GLU A 117 -10.31 13.00 -23.91
C GLU A 117 -11.49 12.07 -23.62
N ALA A 118 -11.35 11.17 -22.64
CA ALA A 118 -12.41 10.31 -22.15
C ALA A 118 -13.33 10.96 -21.09
N GLY A 119 -13.16 12.26 -20.82
CA GLY A 119 -14.02 13.04 -19.93
C GLY A 119 -13.60 13.06 -18.45
N TYR A 120 -12.43 12.52 -18.09
CA TYR A 120 -11.96 12.54 -16.70
C TYR A 120 -11.13 13.79 -16.40
N ALA A 121 -11.58 14.61 -15.46
CA ALA A 121 -10.87 15.82 -15.02
C ALA A 121 -9.53 15.52 -14.34
N THR A 122 -9.48 14.45 -13.54
CA THR A 122 -8.29 14.04 -12.78
C THR A 122 -8.01 12.55 -12.92
N ARG A 123 -6.75 12.16 -12.72
CA ARG A 123 -6.35 10.75 -12.73
C ARG A 123 -7.05 9.95 -11.63
N LYS A 124 -7.21 10.52 -10.43
CA LYS A 124 -7.94 9.90 -9.32
C LYS A 124 -9.40 9.61 -9.69
N ALA A 125 -10.07 10.55 -10.39
CA ALA A 125 -11.45 10.32 -10.86
C ALA A 125 -11.53 9.15 -11.84
N ALA A 126 -10.59 9.06 -12.80
CA ALA A 126 -10.51 7.91 -13.71
C ALA A 126 -10.24 6.60 -12.95
N ARG A 127 -9.25 6.59 -12.06
CA ARG A 127 -8.91 5.43 -11.21
C ARG A 127 -10.14 4.92 -10.46
N LYS A 128 -10.89 5.82 -9.83
CA LYS A 128 -12.13 5.52 -9.11
C LYS A 128 -13.19 4.92 -10.02
N ALA A 129 -13.46 5.55 -11.17
CA ALA A 129 -14.46 5.07 -12.11
C ALA A 129 -14.16 3.64 -12.59
N PHE A 130 -12.92 3.36 -13.01
CA PHE A 130 -12.52 2.02 -13.45
C PHE A 130 -12.50 1.00 -12.32
N PHE A 131 -12.06 1.38 -11.12
CA PHE A 131 -12.13 0.49 -9.94
C PHE A 131 -13.58 0.08 -9.64
N LEU A 132 -14.49 1.05 -9.62
CA LEU A 132 -15.91 0.80 -9.34
C LEU A 132 -16.55 -0.14 -10.35
N LYS A 133 -16.22 -0.02 -11.65
CA LYS A 133 -16.66 -0.97 -12.68
C LYS A 133 -16.20 -2.39 -12.36
N THR A 134 -14.91 -2.59 -12.07
CA THR A 134 -14.35 -3.89 -11.70
C THR A 134 -14.99 -4.45 -10.43
N ARG A 135 -15.14 -3.61 -9.40
CA ARG A 135 -15.73 -3.98 -8.12
C ARG A 135 -17.19 -4.42 -8.26
N LEU A 136 -17.99 -3.70 -9.07
CA LEU A 136 -19.37 -4.08 -9.33
C LEU A 136 -19.46 -5.45 -10.00
N LEU A 137 -18.59 -5.76 -10.97
CA LEU A 137 -18.57 -7.08 -11.59
C LEU A 137 -18.20 -8.18 -10.58
N TYR A 138 -17.31 -7.89 -9.63
CA TYR A 138 -16.99 -8.82 -8.54
C TYR A 138 -18.17 -9.00 -7.56
N ASP A 139 -18.75 -7.91 -7.07
CA ASP A 139 -19.82 -7.92 -6.05
C ASP A 139 -21.12 -8.58 -6.57
N PHE A 140 -21.33 -8.63 -7.89
CA PHE A 140 -22.47 -9.31 -8.56
C PHE A 140 -22.12 -10.72 -9.06
N ASP A 141 -21.00 -11.30 -8.60
CA ASP A 141 -20.55 -12.64 -8.98
C ASP A 141 -20.42 -12.84 -10.50
N TYR A 142 -20.05 -11.81 -11.27
CA TYR A 142 -20.01 -11.87 -12.73
C TYR A 142 -19.05 -12.96 -13.24
N GLU A 143 -17.85 -13.04 -12.66
CA GLU A 143 -16.87 -14.04 -13.04
C GLU A 143 -16.96 -15.29 -12.15
N SER A 144 -16.91 -16.47 -12.77
CA SER A 144 -16.93 -17.77 -12.07
C SER A 144 -15.57 -18.48 -12.08
N ASP A 145 -14.72 -18.18 -13.05
CA ASP A 145 -13.37 -18.71 -13.14
C ASP A 145 -12.52 -18.12 -12.01
N ARG A 146 -12.18 -18.98 -11.06
CA ARG A 146 -11.43 -18.62 -9.86
C ARG A 146 -10.02 -18.13 -10.16
N LEU A 147 -9.38 -18.60 -11.24
CA LEU A 147 -8.06 -18.11 -11.63
C LEU A 147 -8.16 -16.65 -12.11
N VAL A 148 -9.19 -16.37 -12.92
CA VAL A 148 -9.50 -15.02 -13.42
C VAL A 148 -9.87 -14.08 -12.27
N LEU A 149 -10.64 -14.58 -11.29
CA LEU A 149 -10.92 -13.85 -10.05
C LEU A 149 -9.63 -13.52 -9.28
N VAL A 150 -8.72 -14.47 -9.07
CA VAL A 150 -7.42 -14.20 -8.42
C VAL A 150 -6.65 -13.12 -9.18
N GLN A 151 -6.55 -13.22 -10.51
CA GLN A 151 -5.85 -12.21 -11.33
C GLN A 151 -6.47 -10.82 -11.17
N GLY A 152 -7.80 -10.70 -11.28
CA GLY A 152 -8.46 -9.40 -11.13
C GLY A 152 -8.39 -8.84 -9.71
N LEU A 153 -8.54 -9.68 -8.68
CA LEU A 153 -8.42 -9.28 -7.28
C LEU A 153 -7.00 -8.80 -6.94
N LEU A 154 -5.96 -9.47 -7.48
CA LEU A 154 -4.58 -9.01 -7.36
C LEU A 154 -4.37 -7.63 -7.99
N LEU A 155 -5.00 -7.34 -9.13
CA LEU A 155 -4.97 -6.00 -9.71
C LEU A 155 -5.77 -4.98 -8.88
N MET A 156 -6.89 -5.39 -8.28
CA MET A 156 -7.67 -4.56 -7.36
C MET A 156 -6.88 -4.14 -6.11
N THR A 157 -5.85 -4.88 -5.70
CA THR A 157 -4.96 -4.45 -4.60
C THR A 157 -4.25 -3.12 -4.87
N TYR A 158 -4.21 -2.61 -6.12
CA TYR A 158 -3.72 -1.26 -6.43
C TYR A 158 -4.69 -0.14 -6.06
N TRP A 159 -5.85 -0.46 -5.48
CA TRP A 159 -6.82 0.51 -4.97
C TRP A 159 -6.57 0.84 -3.50
N TYR A 160 -6.55 2.13 -3.21
CA TYR A 160 -6.54 2.70 -1.87
C TYR A 160 -7.09 4.13 -1.95
N GLU A 161 -8.22 4.39 -1.28
CA GLU A 161 -8.88 5.71 -1.30
C GLU A 161 -8.77 6.41 0.06
N THR A 162 -9.18 5.73 1.13
CA THR A 162 -9.14 6.28 2.48
C THR A 162 -8.60 5.24 3.47
N PRO A 163 -7.95 5.67 4.57
CA PRO A 163 -7.48 4.77 5.62
C PRO A 163 -8.61 3.97 6.28
N ASP A 164 -9.82 4.52 6.29
CA ASP A 164 -11.00 3.90 6.93
C ASP A 164 -11.84 3.03 5.96
N ASP A 165 -11.34 2.78 4.74
CA ASP A 165 -12.07 1.95 3.77
C ASP A 165 -12.09 0.48 4.24
N GLN A 166 -13.28 -0.08 4.47
CA GLN A 166 -13.41 -1.49 4.86
C GLN A 166 -12.87 -2.47 3.82
N LYS A 167 -12.86 -2.06 2.54
CA LYS A 167 -12.31 -2.84 1.42
C LYS A 167 -11.01 -2.22 0.90
N ASP A 168 -10.07 -1.98 1.82
CA ASP A 168 -8.74 -1.47 1.50
C ASP A 168 -7.86 -2.50 0.73
N THR A 169 -6.61 -2.12 0.47
CA THR A 169 -5.62 -2.99 -0.19
C THR A 169 -5.42 -4.33 0.53
N TRP A 170 -5.44 -4.37 1.87
CA TRP A 170 -5.21 -5.58 2.66
C TRP A 170 -6.43 -6.52 2.67
N HIS A 171 -7.65 -5.98 2.54
CA HIS A 171 -8.87 -6.75 2.28
C HIS A 171 -8.77 -7.52 0.97
N TRP A 172 -8.54 -6.81 -0.16
CA TRP A 172 -8.46 -7.46 -1.48
C TRP A 172 -7.34 -8.50 -1.56
N MET A 173 -6.21 -8.24 -0.89
CA MET A 173 -5.13 -9.22 -0.78
C MET A 173 -5.58 -10.48 -0.03
N GLY A 174 -6.34 -10.33 1.06
CA GLY A 174 -6.90 -11.45 1.81
C GLY A 174 -7.84 -12.32 0.99
N VAL A 175 -8.74 -11.70 0.22
CA VAL A 175 -9.65 -12.41 -0.69
C VAL A 175 -8.86 -13.15 -1.79
N ALA A 176 -7.88 -12.48 -2.42
CA ALA A 176 -7.05 -13.07 -3.47
C ALA A 176 -6.27 -14.30 -2.96
N ILE A 177 -5.66 -14.20 -1.77
CA ILE A 177 -4.91 -15.30 -1.15
C ILE A 177 -5.83 -16.46 -0.79
N SER A 178 -7.00 -16.18 -0.20
CA SER A 178 -7.98 -17.23 0.15
C SER A 178 -8.41 -18.01 -1.10
N LEU A 179 -8.67 -17.31 -2.20
CA LEU A 179 -9.07 -17.95 -3.46
C LEU A 179 -7.91 -18.71 -4.12
N ALA A 180 -6.70 -18.14 -4.10
CA ALA A 180 -5.49 -18.80 -4.59
C ALA A 180 -5.19 -20.11 -3.85
N HIS A 181 -5.39 -20.14 -2.51
CA HIS A 181 -5.30 -21.39 -1.74
C HIS A 181 -6.38 -22.38 -2.14
N THR A 182 -7.62 -21.91 -2.27
CA THR A 182 -8.79 -22.74 -2.62
C THR A 182 -8.62 -23.50 -3.93
N ILE A 183 -7.94 -22.92 -4.92
CA ILE A 183 -7.66 -23.57 -6.22
C ILE A 183 -6.28 -24.21 -6.32
N GLY A 184 -5.50 -24.22 -5.22
CA GLY A 184 -4.22 -24.92 -5.16
C GLY A 184 -3.03 -24.19 -5.77
N LEU A 185 -3.07 -22.85 -5.96
CA LEU A 185 -1.90 -22.11 -6.50
C LEU A 185 -0.67 -22.16 -5.58
N HIS A 186 -0.86 -22.44 -4.29
CA HIS A 186 0.19 -22.61 -3.29
C HIS A 186 0.92 -23.96 -3.40
N ARG A 187 0.45 -24.85 -4.27
CA ARG A 187 1.04 -26.18 -4.48
C ARG A 187 1.98 -26.18 -5.67
N ASN A 188 3.04 -26.97 -5.61
CA ASN A 188 4.00 -27.10 -6.69
C ASN A 188 3.27 -27.49 -8.00
N PRO A 189 3.24 -26.62 -9.02
CA PRO A 189 2.51 -26.92 -10.25
C PRO A 189 3.22 -27.99 -11.11
N GLU A 190 4.52 -28.24 -10.89
CA GLU A 190 5.33 -29.20 -11.68
C GLU A 190 4.90 -30.66 -11.45
N VAL A 191 4.25 -30.97 -10.32
CA VAL A 191 3.73 -32.32 -10.03
C VAL A 191 2.32 -32.55 -10.57
N THR A 192 1.71 -31.54 -11.19
CA THR A 192 0.35 -31.63 -11.71
C THR A 192 0.32 -32.15 -13.15
N SER A 193 -0.81 -32.70 -13.58
CA SER A 193 -1.04 -33.14 -14.96
C SER A 193 -1.38 -32.00 -15.93
N MET A 194 -1.31 -30.74 -15.50
CA MET A 194 -1.64 -29.58 -16.33
C MET A 194 -0.61 -29.36 -17.45
N ALA A 195 -1.03 -28.71 -18.52
CA ALA A 195 -0.11 -28.29 -19.58
C ALA A 195 0.97 -27.33 -19.03
N VAL A 196 2.20 -27.47 -19.53
CA VAL A 196 3.37 -26.69 -19.07
C VAL A 196 3.13 -25.17 -19.07
N PRO A 197 2.50 -24.54 -20.09
CA PRO A 197 2.20 -23.10 -20.04
C PRO A 197 1.30 -22.71 -18.86
N THR A 198 0.34 -23.57 -18.50
CA THR A 198 -0.54 -23.38 -17.35
C THR A 198 0.22 -23.49 -16.04
N GLN A 199 1.11 -24.47 -15.92
CA GLN A 199 1.97 -24.63 -14.72
C GLN A 199 2.82 -23.37 -14.48
N LYS A 200 3.47 -22.87 -15.55
CA LYS A 200 4.27 -21.63 -15.50
C LYS A 200 3.44 -20.42 -15.09
N LEU A 201 2.25 -20.26 -15.68
CA LEU A 201 1.33 -19.17 -15.32
C LEU A 201 0.91 -19.25 -13.85
N TRP A 202 0.56 -20.43 -13.34
CA TRP A 202 0.19 -20.63 -11.93
C TRP A 202 1.33 -20.26 -10.99
N LYS A 203 2.57 -20.67 -11.33
CA LYS A 203 3.77 -20.29 -10.60
C LYS A 203 3.97 -18.78 -10.57
N ARG A 204 3.84 -18.09 -11.70
CA ARG A 204 3.92 -16.61 -11.79
C ARG A 204 2.85 -15.91 -10.94
N ILE A 205 1.61 -16.42 -10.96
CA ILE A 205 0.50 -15.84 -10.17
C ILE A 205 0.74 -16.06 -8.67
N TRP A 206 1.18 -17.25 -8.24
CA TRP A 206 1.50 -17.50 -6.84
C TRP A 206 2.60 -16.57 -6.32
N TRP A 207 3.72 -16.46 -7.06
CA TRP A 207 4.79 -15.55 -6.68
C TRP A 207 4.37 -14.07 -6.75
N SER A 208 3.38 -13.73 -7.59
CA SER A 208 2.75 -12.41 -7.57
C SER A 208 1.95 -12.16 -6.27
N CYS A 209 1.20 -13.16 -5.78
CA CYS A 209 0.57 -13.10 -4.45
C CYS A 209 1.64 -12.91 -3.35
N PHE A 210 2.68 -13.73 -3.37
CA PHE A 210 3.78 -13.74 -2.40
C PHE A 210 4.48 -12.39 -2.31
N MET A 211 4.85 -11.80 -3.46
CA MET A 211 5.50 -10.49 -3.51
C MET A 211 4.55 -9.39 -3.06
N ARG A 212 3.28 -9.41 -3.49
CA ARG A 212 2.34 -8.34 -3.17
C ARG A 212 2.00 -8.32 -1.67
N ASP A 213 1.81 -9.47 -1.04
CA ASP A 213 1.57 -9.60 0.40
C ASP A 213 2.70 -8.95 1.23
N ARG A 214 3.96 -9.17 0.83
CA ARG A 214 5.15 -8.65 1.54
C ARG A 214 5.36 -7.16 1.35
N LEU A 215 5.10 -6.65 0.15
CA LEU A 215 5.16 -5.21 -0.12
C LEU A 215 4.04 -4.46 0.59
N ILE A 216 2.84 -5.06 0.71
CA ILE A 216 1.74 -4.51 1.52
C ILE A 216 2.13 -4.49 2.99
N ALA A 217 2.67 -5.59 3.52
CA ALA A 217 3.11 -5.68 4.92
C ALA A 217 4.18 -4.62 5.25
N LEU A 218 5.16 -4.45 4.35
CA LEU A 218 6.22 -3.45 4.47
C LEU A 218 5.67 -2.01 4.53
N GLY A 219 4.58 -1.72 3.80
CA GLY A 219 4.03 -0.37 3.70
C GLY A 219 2.86 -0.03 4.63
N MET A 220 2.04 -1.01 5.00
CA MET A 220 0.79 -0.79 5.75
C MET A 220 0.85 -1.33 7.18
N ARG A 221 1.99 -1.87 7.63
CA ARG A 221 2.17 -2.52 8.95
C ARG A 221 1.17 -3.64 9.21
N ARG A 222 0.67 -4.27 8.16
CA ARG A 222 -0.19 -5.44 8.28
C ARG A 222 0.67 -6.69 8.32
N PRO A 223 0.35 -7.69 9.16
CA PRO A 223 1.03 -8.96 9.08
C PRO A 223 0.81 -9.62 7.71
N THR A 224 1.83 -10.32 7.26
CA THR A 224 1.76 -11.15 6.05
C THR A 224 0.75 -12.26 6.24
N ARG A 225 0.00 -12.58 5.20
CA ARG A 225 -1.00 -13.66 5.23
C ARG A 225 -0.44 -14.99 4.78
N ILE A 226 0.61 -15.00 3.96
CA ILE A 226 1.26 -16.23 3.47
C ILE A 226 2.40 -16.60 4.42
N LYS A 227 2.33 -17.77 5.04
CA LYS A 227 3.42 -18.34 5.84
C LYS A 227 4.31 -19.22 4.99
N ASP A 228 5.56 -19.37 5.41
CA ASP A 228 6.56 -20.13 4.67
C ASP A 228 6.27 -21.65 4.70
N GLU A 229 5.56 -22.13 5.72
CA GLU A 229 5.11 -23.53 5.83
C GLU A 229 3.87 -23.87 4.99
N ASP A 230 3.18 -22.87 4.43
CA ASP A 230 1.87 -23.06 3.78
C ASP A 230 1.96 -23.32 2.26
N PHE A 231 3.17 -23.34 1.67
CA PHE A 231 3.35 -23.53 0.22
C PHE A 231 4.65 -24.27 -0.13
N ASP A 232 4.65 -24.94 -1.28
CA ASP A 232 5.81 -25.69 -1.81
C ASP A 232 6.13 -25.33 -3.28
N VAL A 233 5.62 -24.19 -3.75
CA VAL A 233 5.88 -23.67 -5.10
C VAL A 233 7.38 -23.35 -5.28
N PRO A 234 8.06 -23.94 -6.27
CA PRO A 234 9.49 -23.68 -6.49
C PRO A 234 9.74 -22.23 -6.89
N MET A 235 10.98 -21.77 -6.70
CA MET A 235 11.40 -20.42 -7.10
C MET A 235 11.21 -20.18 -8.60
N LEU A 236 10.83 -18.96 -8.97
CA LEU A 236 10.72 -18.54 -10.38
C LEU A 236 12.06 -18.69 -11.13
N LEU A 237 11.95 -19.14 -12.37
CA LEU A 237 13.01 -19.23 -13.38
C LEU A 237 12.67 -18.34 -14.58
N GLU A 238 13.65 -17.98 -15.40
CA GLU A 238 13.41 -17.21 -16.64
C GLU A 238 12.48 -17.95 -17.60
N SER A 239 12.57 -19.28 -17.65
CA SER A 239 11.71 -20.14 -18.45
C SER A 239 10.24 -20.12 -18.00
N ASP A 240 9.96 -19.63 -16.79
CA ASP A 240 8.60 -19.42 -16.30
C ASP A 240 7.95 -18.18 -16.91
N PHE A 241 8.61 -17.40 -17.77
CA PHE A 241 8.07 -16.20 -18.42
C PHE A 241 7.92 -16.38 -19.93
N GLU A 242 6.94 -15.68 -20.52
CA GLU A 242 6.72 -15.69 -21.97
C GLU A 242 7.66 -14.70 -22.67
N LEU A 243 8.87 -15.16 -23.02
CA LEU A 243 9.92 -14.35 -23.65
C LEU A 243 9.84 -14.44 -25.18
N THR A 244 8.76 -13.90 -25.75
CA THR A 244 8.54 -13.92 -27.21
C THR A 244 8.10 -12.54 -27.71
N ALA A 245 8.62 -12.16 -28.88
CA ALA A 245 8.19 -10.95 -29.54
C ALA A 245 6.71 -11.07 -29.96
N LEU A 246 5.94 -10.00 -29.73
CA LEU A 246 4.55 -9.92 -30.10
C LEU A 246 4.41 -10.04 -31.63
N PRO A 247 3.52 -10.90 -32.15
CA PRO A 247 3.34 -11.06 -33.59
C PRO A 247 2.89 -9.76 -34.28
N ASP A 248 3.42 -9.48 -35.48
CA ASP A 248 3.11 -8.26 -36.25
C ASP A 248 1.61 -8.08 -36.57
N LYS A 249 0.84 -9.19 -36.57
CA LYS A 249 -0.62 -9.16 -36.75
C LYS A 249 -1.37 -8.45 -35.60
N VAL A 250 -0.72 -8.26 -34.45
CA VAL A 250 -1.30 -7.59 -33.27
C VAL A 250 -0.96 -6.11 -33.32
N THR A 251 -1.89 -5.30 -33.78
CA THR A 251 -1.71 -3.86 -34.06
C THR A 251 -2.27 -2.95 -32.97
N ILE A 252 -3.06 -3.48 -32.02
CA ILE A 252 -3.59 -2.70 -30.88
C ILE A 252 -2.49 -2.15 -29.96
N ILE A 253 -1.29 -2.76 -29.96
CA ILE A 253 -0.13 -2.26 -29.24
C ILE A 253 0.80 -1.56 -30.22
N PRO A 254 1.02 -0.24 -30.07
CA PRO A 254 1.71 0.52 -31.07
C PRO A 254 3.23 0.25 -31.03
N PRO A 255 3.98 0.52 -32.12
CA PRO A 255 5.40 0.20 -32.23
C PRO A 255 6.29 0.84 -31.14
N GLU A 256 5.87 1.98 -30.59
CA GLU A 256 6.61 2.70 -29.55
C GLU A 256 6.62 1.96 -28.21
N CYS A 257 5.76 0.96 -28.02
CA CYS A 257 5.85 0.01 -26.91
C CYS A 257 6.89 -1.07 -27.27
N THR A 258 8.17 -0.70 -27.18
CA THR A 258 9.30 -1.55 -27.57
C THR A 258 9.41 -2.82 -26.74
N LEU A 259 8.96 -2.78 -25.47
CA LEU A 259 8.97 -3.93 -24.56
C LEU A 259 8.33 -5.20 -25.16
N MET A 260 7.24 -5.07 -25.92
CA MET A 260 6.58 -6.25 -26.51
C MET A 260 7.32 -6.84 -27.70
N ARG A 261 8.34 -6.15 -28.23
CA ARG A 261 9.08 -6.55 -29.44
C ARG A 261 10.56 -6.82 -29.15
N ASP A 262 11.09 -6.28 -28.05
CA ASP A 262 12.45 -6.50 -27.58
C ASP A 262 12.47 -7.63 -26.53
N VAL A 263 12.88 -8.83 -26.98
CA VAL A 263 12.99 -10.03 -26.13
C VAL A 263 14.03 -9.86 -25.02
N GLU A 264 15.07 -9.05 -25.23
CA GLU A 264 16.07 -8.78 -24.20
C GLU A 264 15.46 -7.95 -23.06
N MET A 265 14.67 -6.92 -23.39
CA MET A 265 13.92 -6.17 -22.38
C MET A 265 12.97 -7.06 -21.58
N GLN A 266 12.28 -8.00 -22.24
CA GLN A 266 11.42 -8.97 -21.56
C GLN A 266 12.21 -9.86 -20.60
N ARG A 267 13.39 -10.34 -21.04
CA ARG A 267 14.28 -11.16 -20.20
C ARG A 267 14.78 -10.38 -18.99
N GLU A 268 15.29 -9.15 -19.19
CA GLU A 268 15.76 -8.30 -18.10
C GLU A 268 14.66 -8.07 -17.04
N LEU A 269 13.41 -7.86 -17.46
CA LEU A 269 12.27 -7.70 -16.55
C LEU A 269 11.91 -8.99 -15.82
N ALA A 270 11.96 -10.14 -16.50
CA ALA A 270 11.77 -11.45 -15.86
C ALA A 270 12.83 -11.67 -14.76
N VAL A 271 14.10 -11.37 -15.04
CA VAL A 271 15.20 -11.48 -14.06
C VAL A 271 15.01 -10.52 -12.90
N MET A 272 14.58 -9.28 -13.13
CA MET A 272 14.23 -8.33 -12.06
C MET A 272 13.05 -8.82 -11.20
N CYS A 273 12.03 -9.43 -11.82
CA CYS A 273 10.91 -10.03 -11.11
C CYS A 273 11.36 -11.20 -10.20
N ILE A 274 12.28 -12.04 -10.68
CA ILE A 274 12.89 -13.12 -9.88
C ILE A 274 13.69 -12.53 -8.71
N ALA A 275 14.51 -11.50 -8.96
CA ALA A 275 15.28 -10.83 -7.92
C ALA A 275 14.38 -10.19 -6.85
N LYS A 276 13.27 -9.57 -7.26
CA LYS A 276 12.23 -9.02 -6.38
C LYS A 276 11.55 -10.10 -5.54
N ALA A 277 11.23 -11.26 -6.11
CA ALA A 277 10.66 -12.38 -5.38
C ALA A 277 11.63 -12.87 -4.29
N LYS A 278 12.93 -12.98 -4.60
CA LYS A 278 13.98 -13.31 -3.61
C LYS A 278 14.11 -12.25 -2.52
N LEU A 279 14.05 -10.96 -2.88
CA LEU A 279 14.05 -9.87 -1.89
C LEU A 279 12.84 -9.96 -0.96
N CYS A 280 11.66 -10.34 -1.47
CA CYS A 280 10.47 -10.53 -0.64
C CYS A 280 10.60 -11.67 0.36
N ILE A 281 11.46 -12.67 0.12
CA ILE A 281 11.81 -13.68 1.12
C ILE A 281 12.62 -13.02 2.26
N CYS A 282 13.62 -12.20 1.94
CA CYS A 282 14.37 -11.44 2.95
C CYS A 282 13.45 -10.48 3.73
N ILE A 283 12.44 -9.88 3.09
CA ILE A 283 11.41 -9.08 3.78
C ILE A 283 10.65 -9.92 4.79
N SER A 284 10.26 -11.17 4.47
CA SER A 284 9.61 -12.07 5.43
C SER A 284 10.48 -12.32 6.66
N HIS A 285 11.77 -12.58 6.48
CA HIS A 285 12.69 -12.79 7.59
C HIS A 285 12.89 -11.52 8.43
N MET A 286 13.01 -10.36 7.77
CA MET A 286 13.07 -9.05 8.45
C MET A 286 11.82 -8.80 9.30
N LEU A 287 10.63 -9.03 8.74
CA LEU A 287 9.37 -8.86 9.47
C LEU A 287 9.29 -9.78 10.69
N LYS A 288 9.70 -11.05 10.56
CA LYS A 288 9.74 -12.02 11.67
C LYS A 288 10.76 -11.63 12.75
N ALA A 289 11.92 -11.10 12.35
CA ALA A 289 12.98 -10.73 13.28
C ALA A 289 12.65 -9.48 14.08
N GLN A 290 12.01 -8.48 13.44
CA GLN A 290 11.84 -7.14 14.03
C GLN A 290 10.41 -6.75 14.36
N TYR A 291 9.40 -7.53 13.97
CA TYR A 291 8.00 -7.14 14.17
C TYR A 291 7.16 -8.30 14.71
N SER A 292 6.15 -7.97 15.52
CA SER A 292 5.19 -8.95 16.04
C SER A 292 3.78 -8.39 16.05
N VAL A 293 2.78 -9.27 15.99
CA VAL A 293 1.36 -8.90 16.07
C VAL A 293 0.88 -8.76 17.53
N LEU A 294 1.61 -9.38 18.46
CA LEU A 294 1.24 -9.37 19.87
C LEU A 294 1.51 -7.99 20.48
N ILE A 295 0.42 -7.36 20.93
CA ILE A 295 0.44 -6.16 21.78
C ILE A 295 1.10 -6.59 23.09
N ARG A 296 2.37 -6.23 23.28
CA ARG A 296 3.12 -6.65 24.47
C ARG A 296 2.72 -5.87 25.73
N ASP A 297 2.06 -4.71 25.61
CA ASP A 297 1.60 -3.92 26.76
C ASP A 297 0.22 -3.24 26.52
N ASN A 298 -0.74 -3.54 27.40
CA ASN A 298 -1.92 -2.75 27.82
C ASN A 298 -2.98 -2.17 26.84
N MET A 299 -2.94 -2.39 25.53
CA MET A 299 -4.06 -1.94 24.67
C MET A 299 -5.21 -2.96 24.69
N LYS A 300 -6.28 -2.65 25.44
CA LYS A 300 -7.57 -3.37 25.32
C LYS A 300 -8.30 -2.84 24.08
N PRO A 301 -8.95 -3.69 23.28
CA PRO A 301 -9.80 -3.21 22.20
C PRO A 301 -10.91 -2.34 22.78
N GLU A 302 -10.89 -1.03 22.46
CA GLU A 302 -11.88 -0.07 22.94
C GLU A 302 -13.23 -0.23 22.22
N ASN A 303 -13.18 -0.51 20.91
CA ASN A 303 -14.35 -0.66 20.05
C ASN A 303 -14.05 -1.60 18.86
N THR A 304 -15.07 -1.85 18.03
CA THR A 304 -14.98 -2.69 16.83
C THR A 304 -14.73 -1.90 15.54
N THR A 305 -14.59 -0.57 15.62
CA THR A 305 -14.30 0.27 14.45
C THR A 305 -12.81 0.32 14.14
N ASN A 306 -11.97 0.13 15.17
CA ASN A 306 -10.52 0.24 15.02
C ASN A 306 -9.88 -1.11 14.72
N SER A 307 -8.93 -1.13 13.79
CA SER A 307 -8.15 -2.33 13.49
C SER A 307 -7.16 -2.66 14.60
N THR A 308 -7.25 -3.88 15.14
CA THR A 308 -6.32 -4.37 16.17
C THR A 308 -5.15 -5.17 15.60
N MET A 309 -5.25 -5.60 14.33
CA MET A 309 -4.23 -6.42 13.68
C MET A 309 -3.15 -5.56 13.01
N MET A 310 -2.11 -5.24 13.78
CA MET A 310 -0.97 -4.43 13.35
C MET A 310 0.37 -5.07 13.73
N LEU A 311 1.40 -4.75 12.96
CA LEU A 311 2.79 -5.09 13.25
C LEU A 311 3.40 -4.03 14.16
N PHE A 312 3.92 -4.48 15.31
CA PHE A 312 4.62 -3.67 16.29
C PHE A 312 6.12 -4.00 16.27
N PRO A 313 6.99 -2.98 16.25
CA PRO A 313 8.43 -3.19 16.25
C PRO A 313 8.89 -3.81 17.58
N ASN A 314 9.85 -4.72 17.50
CA ASN A 314 10.51 -5.26 18.68
C ASN A 314 11.55 -4.25 19.17
N LYS A 315 11.21 -3.50 20.22
CA LYS A 315 12.10 -2.53 20.86
C LYS A 315 13.11 -3.18 21.81
N LYS A 316 13.02 -4.50 22.06
CA LYS A 316 13.95 -5.22 22.93
C LYS A 316 15.20 -5.62 22.15
N LEU A 317 16.36 -5.55 22.81
CA LEU A 317 17.67 -5.94 22.28
C LEU A 317 17.92 -7.46 22.37
N ASP A 318 16.88 -8.27 22.53
CA ASP A 318 16.97 -9.74 22.65
C ASP A 318 17.09 -10.46 21.29
N ASN A 319 16.87 -9.74 20.18
CA ASN A 319 16.86 -10.28 18.82
C ASN A 319 18.10 -9.89 17.97
N LEU A 320 19.20 -9.45 18.60
CA LEU A 320 20.37 -8.92 17.89
C LEU A 320 20.97 -9.91 16.89
N ASP A 321 21.03 -11.21 17.23
CA ASP A 321 21.59 -12.21 16.32
C ASP A 321 20.69 -12.45 15.11
N SER A 322 19.36 -12.47 15.29
CA SER A 322 18.42 -12.52 14.17
C SER A 322 18.59 -11.31 13.24
N VAL A 323 18.83 -10.12 13.79
CA VAL A 323 19.08 -8.91 13.00
C VAL A 323 20.37 -9.02 12.18
N LYS A 324 21.45 -9.55 12.77
CA LYS A 324 22.72 -9.79 12.05
C LYS A 324 22.54 -10.80 10.92
N VAL A 325 21.80 -11.88 11.14
CA VAL A 325 21.52 -12.90 10.13
C VAL A 325 20.78 -12.28 8.95
N VAL A 326 19.69 -11.56 9.20
CA VAL A 326 18.91 -10.91 8.12
C VAL A 326 19.73 -9.84 7.39
N ASP A 327 20.59 -9.10 8.09
CA ASP A 327 21.50 -8.13 7.46
C ASP A 327 22.50 -8.80 6.52
N ALA A 328 23.07 -9.94 6.94
CA ALA A 328 23.97 -10.73 6.10
C ALA A 328 23.24 -11.32 4.88
N GLU A 329 22.01 -11.80 5.04
CA GLU A 329 21.17 -12.28 3.94
C GLU A 329 20.87 -11.17 2.92
N LEU A 330 20.51 -9.97 3.37
CA LEU A 330 20.27 -8.82 2.50
C LEU A 330 21.52 -8.45 1.70
N LYS A 331 22.69 -8.41 2.35
CA LYS A 331 23.97 -8.17 1.67
C LYS A 331 24.30 -9.26 0.65
N ALA A 332 24.11 -10.53 1.01
CA ALA A 332 24.33 -11.65 0.10
C ALA A 332 23.37 -11.59 -1.10
N TRP A 333 22.10 -11.24 -0.87
CA TRP A 333 21.14 -11.01 -1.94
C TRP A 333 21.63 -9.91 -2.89
N ALA A 334 22.05 -8.76 -2.38
CA ALA A 334 22.54 -7.65 -3.19
C ALA A 334 23.79 -8.01 -4.00
N ALA A 335 24.74 -8.74 -3.39
CA ALA A 335 25.95 -9.22 -4.06
C ALA A 335 25.66 -10.29 -5.14
N SER A 336 24.57 -11.05 -4.99
CA SER A 336 24.17 -12.09 -5.95
C SER A 336 23.41 -11.57 -7.17
N LEU A 337 23.12 -10.26 -7.24
CA LEU A 337 22.29 -9.70 -8.30
C LEU A 337 22.97 -9.83 -9.68
N PRO A 338 22.24 -10.33 -10.70
CA PRO A 338 22.69 -10.29 -12.09
C PRO A 338 22.95 -8.86 -12.57
N ALA A 339 23.81 -8.69 -13.58
CA ALA A 339 24.22 -7.37 -14.08
C ALA A 339 23.04 -6.46 -14.48
N CYS A 340 21.97 -7.02 -15.07
CA CYS A 340 20.78 -6.24 -15.42
C CYS A 340 20.00 -5.75 -14.20
N CYS A 341 20.16 -6.35 -13.02
CA CYS A 341 19.50 -5.96 -11.77
C CYS A 341 20.35 -5.03 -10.91
N GLN A 342 21.67 -4.97 -11.14
CA GLN A 342 22.58 -4.16 -10.34
C GLN A 342 22.27 -2.66 -10.49
N TYR A 343 22.34 -1.95 -9.36
CA TYR A 343 22.20 -0.51 -9.33
C TYR A 343 23.35 0.13 -10.12
N ARG A 344 23.01 1.17 -10.87
CA ARG A 344 23.95 2.10 -11.47
C ARG A 344 23.28 3.46 -11.59
N MET A 345 24.09 4.51 -11.51
CA MET A 345 23.63 5.88 -11.71
C MET A 345 22.99 6.03 -13.09
N LEU A 346 21.86 6.74 -13.15
CA LEU A 346 21.10 6.93 -14.38
C LEU A 346 21.73 8.00 -15.26
N VAL A 347 21.78 7.71 -16.55
CA VAL A 347 22.11 8.68 -17.60
C VAL A 347 20.92 8.85 -18.55
N PRO A 348 20.74 10.01 -19.22
CA PRO A 348 19.63 10.22 -20.16
C PRO A 348 19.55 9.21 -21.32
N ALA A 349 20.65 8.52 -21.63
CA ALA A 349 20.66 7.44 -22.61
C ALA A 349 19.86 6.20 -22.16
N ASP A 350 19.71 5.98 -20.85
CA ASP A 350 19.06 4.79 -20.28
C ASP A 350 17.55 4.73 -20.53
N THR A 351 16.93 5.87 -20.82
CA THR A 351 15.48 5.96 -21.06
C THR A 351 15.13 5.92 -22.55
N LYS A 352 16.13 5.95 -23.44
CA LYS A 352 15.93 5.92 -24.89
C LYS A 352 15.35 4.57 -25.33
N ASN A 353 14.78 4.55 -26.52
CA ASN A 353 14.24 3.33 -27.16
C ASN A 353 13.20 2.59 -26.30
N GLY A 354 12.40 3.33 -25.52
CA GLY A 354 11.34 2.76 -24.67
C GLY A 354 11.85 2.02 -23.42
N ARG A 355 13.13 2.14 -23.06
CA ARG A 355 13.73 1.43 -21.91
C ARG A 355 13.39 2.02 -20.53
N SER A 356 12.49 3.01 -20.47
CA SER A 356 12.05 3.66 -19.23
C SER A 356 11.50 2.67 -18.21
N THR A 357 10.77 1.64 -18.65
CA THR A 357 10.27 0.58 -17.77
C THR A 357 11.38 -0.16 -17.03
N LEU A 358 12.50 -0.49 -17.69
CA LEU A 358 13.63 -1.17 -17.06
C LEU A 358 14.25 -0.32 -15.95
N VAL A 359 14.41 0.98 -16.22
CA VAL A 359 14.94 1.95 -15.25
C VAL A 359 14.05 1.99 -14.02
N VAL A 360 12.74 2.17 -14.21
CA VAL A 360 11.76 2.28 -13.11
C VAL A 360 11.71 0.99 -12.27
N GLN A 361 11.75 -0.18 -12.91
CA GLN A 361 11.74 -1.48 -12.22
C GLN A 361 13.01 -1.72 -11.40
N ARG A 362 14.18 -1.48 -12.01
CA ARG A 362 15.47 -1.58 -11.34
C ARG A 362 15.55 -0.63 -10.16
N MET A 363 15.08 0.61 -10.34
CA MET A 363 15.15 1.59 -9.27
C MET A 363 14.25 1.24 -8.10
N LEU A 364 13.01 0.82 -8.37
CA LEU A 364 12.13 0.39 -7.29
C LEU A 364 12.68 -0.84 -6.56
N LEU A 365 13.32 -1.78 -7.25
CA LEU A 365 13.95 -2.95 -6.63
C LEU A 365 14.96 -2.53 -5.54
N HIS A 366 15.85 -1.59 -5.85
CA HIS A 366 16.84 -1.08 -4.90
C HIS A 366 16.23 -0.19 -3.82
N MET A 367 15.22 0.63 -4.15
CA MET A 367 14.51 1.42 -3.15
C MET A 367 13.80 0.52 -2.12
N VAL A 368 13.21 -0.60 -2.55
CA VAL A 368 12.62 -1.61 -1.64
C VAL A 368 13.71 -2.28 -0.79
N TYR A 369 14.87 -2.60 -1.36
CA TYR A 369 16.01 -3.15 -0.62
C TYR A 369 16.47 -2.22 0.51
N HIS A 370 16.74 -0.94 0.20
CA HIS A 370 17.12 0.03 1.22
C HIS A 370 16.01 0.30 2.23
N THR A 371 14.74 0.26 1.82
CA THR A 371 13.61 0.34 2.74
C THR A 371 13.59 -0.85 3.71
N THR A 372 13.94 -2.04 3.23
CA THR A 372 14.04 -3.26 4.05
C THR A 372 15.19 -3.17 5.05
N ILE A 373 16.36 -2.66 4.64
CA ILE A 373 17.48 -2.36 5.57
C ILE A 373 17.04 -1.34 6.62
N SER A 374 16.40 -0.25 6.20
CA SER A 374 15.91 0.77 7.12
C SER A 374 14.89 0.18 8.11
N ALA A 375 13.98 -0.68 7.66
CA ALA A 375 12.99 -1.34 8.51
C ALA A 375 13.61 -2.36 9.48
N LEU A 376 14.69 -3.04 9.07
CA LEU A 376 15.46 -3.97 9.90
C LEU A 376 16.18 -3.24 11.05
N HIS A 377 16.76 -2.07 10.78
CA HIS A 377 17.57 -1.36 11.77
C HIS A 377 16.81 -0.29 12.56
N ARG A 378 15.60 0.10 12.12
CA ARG A 378 14.82 1.15 12.79
C ARG A 378 14.52 0.89 14.26
N PRO A 379 14.07 -0.30 14.71
CA PRO A 379 13.71 -0.48 16.12
C PRO A 379 14.87 -0.18 17.09
N GLN A 380 16.11 -0.26 16.60
CA GLN A 380 17.33 0.06 17.35
C GLN A 380 17.81 1.50 17.17
N PHE A 381 17.22 2.26 16.23
CA PHE A 381 17.52 3.67 15.97
C PHE A 381 17.08 4.57 17.15
N LEU A 382 16.09 4.14 17.94
CA LEU A 382 15.44 4.93 19.00
C LEU A 382 15.36 4.18 20.33
N PRO A 383 16.45 4.14 21.12
CA PRO A 383 16.35 3.66 22.48
C PRO A 383 15.90 4.78 23.41
N SER A 384 14.87 4.53 24.20
CA SER A 384 14.56 5.26 25.43
C SER A 384 15.77 5.16 26.38
N SER A 385 16.50 6.26 26.57
CA SER A 385 17.65 6.41 27.50
C SER A 385 19.00 5.78 27.09
N PRO A 386 19.91 6.54 26.44
CA PRO A 386 21.29 6.11 26.13
C PRO A 386 22.18 5.90 27.37
N MET A 387 21.77 6.40 28.55
CA MET A 387 22.62 6.45 29.74
C MET A 387 22.72 5.13 30.53
N GLN A 388 21.90 4.11 30.24
CA GLN A 388 21.85 2.87 31.05
C GLN A 388 22.20 1.58 30.29
N ALA A 389 22.50 1.64 28.98
CA ALA A 389 22.80 0.46 28.17
C ALA A 389 24.30 0.07 28.20
N PRO A 390 24.65 -1.24 28.21
CA PRO A 390 26.03 -1.71 28.10
C PRO A 390 26.76 -1.20 26.84
N THR A 391 28.07 -1.02 26.88
CA THR A 391 28.89 -0.49 25.77
C THR A 391 28.69 -1.22 24.43
N ALA A 392 28.60 -2.56 24.45
CA ALA A 392 28.34 -3.36 23.25
C ALA A 392 26.96 -3.05 22.63
N SER A 393 25.96 -2.68 23.44
CA SER A 393 24.64 -2.24 22.96
C SER A 393 24.70 -0.87 22.28
N ARG A 394 25.62 0.01 22.68
CA ARG A 394 25.78 1.34 22.06
C ARG A 394 26.37 1.26 20.66
N GLN A 395 27.43 0.47 20.46
CA GLN A 395 28.05 0.27 19.13
C GLN A 395 27.07 -0.30 18.11
N VAL A 396 26.25 -1.28 18.52
CA VAL A 396 25.22 -1.87 17.65
C VAL A 396 24.14 -0.85 17.28
N GLN A 397 23.71 -0.03 18.24
CA GLN A 397 22.75 1.06 17.99
C GLN A 397 23.33 2.12 17.06
N GLU A 398 24.59 2.50 17.24
CA GLU A 398 25.27 3.47 16.37
C GLU A 398 25.38 2.96 14.92
N MET A 399 25.73 1.69 14.74
CA MET A 399 25.76 1.05 13.44
C MET A 399 24.35 1.01 12.81
N SER A 400 23.32 0.67 13.59
CA SER A 400 21.92 0.71 13.13
C SER A 400 21.50 2.14 12.74
N ARG A 401 21.93 3.16 13.48
CA ARG A 401 21.72 4.57 13.12
C ARG A 401 22.35 4.93 11.78
N LEU A 402 23.59 4.51 11.56
CA LEU A 402 24.28 4.76 10.30
C LEU A 402 23.53 4.11 9.13
N LYS A 403 23.11 2.85 9.26
CA LYS A 403 22.39 2.13 8.21
C LYS A 403 21.05 2.74 7.84
N VAL A 404 20.28 3.21 8.83
CA VAL A 404 18.99 3.87 8.57
C VAL A 404 19.20 5.19 7.82
N LYS A 405 20.22 5.99 8.19
CA LYS A 405 20.57 7.25 7.50
C LYS A 405 21.08 7.00 6.09
N ASP A 406 21.92 5.98 5.92
CA ASP A 406 22.48 5.60 4.62
C ASP A 406 21.38 5.12 3.67
N ALA A 407 20.47 4.26 4.15
CA ALA A 407 19.30 3.83 3.40
C ALA A 407 18.42 5.01 2.95
N ALA A 408 18.14 5.96 3.85
CA ALA A 408 17.38 7.17 3.51
C ALA A 408 18.07 8.01 2.43
N THR A 409 19.41 8.12 2.49
CA THR A 409 20.21 8.85 1.50
C THR A 409 20.15 8.17 0.13
N HIS A 410 20.32 6.85 0.06
CA HIS A 410 20.23 6.08 -1.18
C HIS A 410 18.83 6.17 -1.81
N ILE A 411 17.76 6.01 -1.01
CA ILE A 411 16.38 6.16 -1.48
C ILE A 411 16.15 7.55 -2.07
N THR A 412 16.66 8.59 -1.40
CA THR A 412 16.52 9.99 -1.84
C THR A 412 17.27 10.25 -3.14
N GLY A 413 18.49 9.71 -3.29
CA GLY A 413 19.27 9.80 -4.53
C GLY A 413 18.51 9.18 -5.70
N MET A 414 18.06 7.93 -5.56
CA MET A 414 17.31 7.22 -6.59
C MET A 414 15.98 7.92 -6.93
N ALA A 415 15.24 8.41 -5.93
CA ALA A 415 14.02 9.19 -6.14
C ALA A 415 14.30 10.49 -6.93
N THR A 416 15.41 11.15 -6.62
CA THR A 416 15.85 12.37 -7.33
C THR A 416 16.22 12.08 -8.78
N GLU A 417 16.94 10.99 -9.05
CA GLU A 417 17.30 10.57 -10.40
C GLU A 417 16.05 10.24 -11.25
N LEU A 418 15.10 9.51 -10.68
CA LEU A 418 13.81 9.25 -11.31
C LEU A 418 13.07 10.56 -11.64
N HIS A 419 13.05 11.52 -10.73
CA HIS A 419 12.41 12.81 -10.94
C HIS A 419 13.08 13.64 -12.05
N HIS A 420 14.42 13.69 -12.07
CA HIS A 420 15.16 14.41 -13.11
C HIS A 420 14.87 13.86 -14.51
N LEU A 421 14.63 12.55 -14.64
CA LEU A 421 14.25 11.90 -15.90
C LEU A 421 12.73 11.85 -16.12
N ARG A 422 11.94 12.45 -15.22
CA ARG A 422 10.47 12.46 -15.22
C ARG A 422 9.84 11.06 -15.25
N LEU A 423 10.42 10.14 -14.52
CA LEU A 423 10.00 8.75 -14.37
C LEU A 423 9.27 8.45 -13.06
N GLU A 424 9.26 9.39 -12.12
CA GLU A 424 8.61 9.28 -10.82
C GLU A 424 7.10 9.01 -10.92
N ARG A 425 6.46 9.51 -11.98
CA ARG A 425 5.05 9.26 -12.29
C ARG A 425 4.72 7.79 -12.60
N TYR A 426 5.73 6.98 -12.88
CA TYR A 426 5.59 5.56 -13.17
C TYR A 426 5.83 4.66 -11.95
N LEU A 427 6.10 5.26 -10.78
CA LEU A 427 6.16 4.51 -9.53
C LEU A 427 4.74 4.07 -9.12
N PRO A 428 4.54 2.78 -8.76
CA PRO A 428 3.29 2.33 -8.15
C PRO A 428 3.12 2.91 -6.74
N THR A 429 2.02 2.58 -6.04
CA THR A 429 1.82 2.99 -4.63
C THR A 429 2.99 2.62 -3.72
N THR A 430 3.75 1.56 -4.04
CA THR A 430 5.00 1.20 -3.35
C THR A 430 6.04 2.32 -3.37
N GLY A 431 6.01 3.24 -4.34
CA GLY A 431 6.81 4.47 -4.34
C GLY A 431 6.59 5.32 -3.08
N VAL A 432 5.33 5.45 -2.63
CA VAL A 432 5.00 6.13 -1.36
C VAL A 432 5.60 5.37 -0.19
N THR A 433 5.43 4.03 -0.18
CA THR A 433 5.96 3.13 0.85
C THR A 433 7.47 3.27 1.06
N VAL A 434 8.25 3.42 -0.01
CA VAL A 434 9.72 3.52 0.10
C VAL A 434 10.20 4.94 0.40
N ILE A 435 9.52 5.97 -0.12
CA ILE A 435 9.94 7.36 0.04
C ILE A 435 9.59 7.89 1.44
N LEU A 436 8.42 7.55 1.97
CA LEU A 436 7.94 8.08 3.25
C LEU A 436 8.94 7.81 4.40
N PRO A 437 9.43 6.57 4.63
CA PRO A 437 10.47 6.30 5.63
C PRO A 437 11.71 7.17 5.50
N ALA A 438 12.23 7.37 4.28
CA ALA A 438 13.39 8.23 4.06
C ALA A 438 13.09 9.69 4.44
N MET A 439 11.89 10.19 4.15
CA MET A 439 11.47 11.53 4.54
C MET A 439 11.39 11.71 6.06
N ILE A 440 10.88 10.72 6.79
CA ILE A 440 10.90 10.76 8.27
C ILE A 440 12.33 10.88 8.78
N ILE A 441 13.25 10.05 8.26
CA ILE A 441 14.65 10.08 8.72
C ILE A 441 15.27 11.45 8.47
N HIS A 442 15.06 12.05 7.29
CA HIS A 442 15.50 13.42 7.04
C HIS A 442 14.87 14.43 7.99
N LEU A 443 13.57 14.31 8.28
CA LEU A 443 12.88 15.19 9.20
C LEU A 443 13.42 15.10 10.63
N LEU A 444 13.79 13.90 11.08
CA LEU A 444 14.48 13.71 12.37
C LEU A 444 15.86 14.38 12.35
N GLU A 445 16.63 14.18 11.27
CA GLU A 445 17.98 14.74 11.12
C GLU A 445 18.01 16.27 10.94
N MET A 446 16.90 16.92 10.61
CA MET A 446 16.82 18.39 10.54
C MET A 446 17.09 19.07 11.89
N LYS A 447 16.96 18.35 13.01
CA LYS A 447 17.29 18.86 14.35
C LYS A 447 18.71 18.51 14.82
N ASN A 448 19.52 17.91 13.96
CA ASN A 448 20.90 17.55 14.29
C ASN A 448 21.71 18.80 14.73
N PRO A 449 22.58 18.72 15.75
CA PRO A 449 23.35 19.87 16.22
C PRO A 449 24.32 20.40 15.17
N LEU A 450 24.80 19.54 14.26
CA LEU A 450 25.75 19.88 13.21
C LEU A 450 25.02 20.61 12.05
N PRO A 451 25.40 21.87 11.72
CA PRO A 451 24.73 22.64 10.66
C PRO A 451 24.75 21.95 9.28
N GLU A 452 25.84 21.30 8.93
CA GLU A 452 25.96 20.59 7.65
C GLU A 452 25.00 19.39 7.56
N ALA A 453 24.83 18.65 8.66
CA ALA A 453 23.91 17.52 8.73
C ALA A 453 22.46 18.00 8.57
N ARG A 454 22.08 19.09 9.25
CA ARG A 454 20.76 19.72 9.06
C ARG A 454 20.54 20.17 7.62
N ALA A 455 21.55 20.79 7.01
CA ALA A 455 21.44 21.26 5.63
C ALA A 455 21.30 20.10 4.63
N ARG A 456 22.03 18.99 4.82
CA ARG A 456 21.87 17.76 4.03
C ARG A 456 20.48 17.17 4.20
N ALA A 457 20.01 17.01 5.43
CA ALA A 457 18.67 16.50 5.74
C ALA A 457 17.56 17.37 5.14
N THR A 458 17.70 18.68 5.22
CA THR A 458 16.75 19.63 4.62
C THR A 458 16.69 19.49 3.10
N ARG A 459 17.84 19.36 2.43
CA ARG A 459 17.87 19.10 0.98
C ARG A 459 17.22 17.76 0.62
N GLY A 460 17.55 16.70 1.37
CA GLY A 460 17.01 15.36 1.12
C GLY A 460 15.50 15.29 1.29
N PHE A 461 14.97 15.92 2.35
CA PHE A 461 13.53 16.04 2.55
C PHE A 461 12.83 16.74 1.39
N ARG A 462 13.36 17.90 0.95
CA ARG A 462 12.78 18.65 -0.18
C ARG A 462 12.82 17.84 -1.48
N GLN A 463 13.88 17.10 -1.73
CA GLN A 463 14.01 16.22 -2.90
C GLN A 463 12.94 15.13 -2.90
N CYS A 464 12.78 14.41 -1.80
CA CYS A 464 11.72 13.42 -1.65
C CYS A 464 10.31 14.02 -1.74
N MET A 465 10.10 15.22 -1.18
CA MET A 465 8.80 15.89 -1.23
C MET A 465 8.38 16.23 -2.66
N ARG A 466 9.32 16.65 -3.54
CA ARG A 466 9.01 16.87 -4.97
C ARG A 466 8.46 15.62 -5.65
N VAL A 467 8.99 14.45 -5.29
CA VAL A 467 8.50 13.17 -5.80
C VAL A 467 7.16 12.82 -5.18
N MET A 468 7.01 12.99 -3.86
CA MET A 468 5.75 12.75 -3.14
C MET A 468 4.60 13.57 -3.75
N GLU A 469 4.83 14.85 -4.05
CA GLU A 469 3.85 15.73 -4.72
C GLU A 469 3.38 15.18 -6.08
N LYS A 470 4.26 14.53 -6.85
CA LYS A 470 3.86 13.88 -8.10
C LYS A 470 3.02 12.63 -7.85
N LEU A 471 3.34 11.87 -6.81
CA LEU A 471 2.54 10.70 -6.41
C LEU A 471 1.17 11.10 -5.85
N ARG A 472 1.04 12.29 -5.23
CA ARG A 472 -0.25 12.85 -4.79
C ARG A 472 -1.22 13.08 -5.92
N GLU A 473 -0.76 13.33 -7.15
CA GLU A 473 -1.66 13.43 -8.30
C GLU A 473 -2.34 12.08 -8.64
N ILE A 474 -1.81 10.96 -8.12
CA ILE A 474 -2.18 9.59 -8.48
C ILE A 474 -2.82 8.83 -7.31
N TYR A 475 -2.23 8.93 -6.11
CA TYR A 475 -2.52 8.05 -4.97
C TYR A 475 -2.97 8.85 -3.76
N ALA A 476 -4.11 8.46 -3.16
CA ALA A 476 -4.57 9.06 -1.91
C ALA A 476 -3.58 8.84 -0.75
N ALA A 477 -2.90 7.69 -0.72
CA ALA A 477 -1.83 7.41 0.24
C ALA A 477 -0.77 8.53 0.29
N ALA A 478 -0.40 9.12 -0.84
CA ALA A 478 0.55 10.22 -0.86
C ALA A 478 -0.01 11.51 -0.25
N ASP A 479 -1.32 11.77 -0.35
CA ASP A 479 -1.94 12.93 0.31
C ASP A 479 -1.88 12.77 1.83
N TYR A 480 -2.20 11.58 2.34
CA TYR A 480 -2.11 11.29 3.77
C TYR A 480 -0.67 11.41 4.26
N ALA A 481 0.29 10.87 3.51
CA ALA A 481 1.71 10.98 3.82
C ALA A 481 2.16 12.45 3.89
N THR A 482 1.78 13.29 2.93
CA THR A 482 2.15 14.71 2.93
C THR A 482 1.45 15.49 4.04
N GLY A 483 0.14 15.30 4.24
CA GLY A 483 -0.58 15.98 5.33
C GLY A 483 0.00 15.63 6.70
N PHE A 484 0.38 14.36 6.89
CA PHE A 484 1.11 13.91 8.07
C PHE A 484 2.46 14.63 8.23
N LEU A 485 3.27 14.67 7.18
CA LEU A 485 4.58 15.33 7.19
C LEU A 485 4.48 16.85 7.46
N ASP A 486 3.43 17.51 6.98
CA ASP A 486 3.17 18.93 7.25
C ASP A 486 2.78 19.19 8.71
N ALA A 487 1.98 18.31 9.31
CA ALA A 487 1.69 18.37 10.75
C ALA A 487 2.96 18.16 11.59
N ALA A 488 3.78 17.21 11.17
CA ALA A 488 5.07 16.90 11.77
C ALA A 488 6.05 18.09 11.78
N LEU A 489 6.19 18.79 10.66
CA LEU A 489 7.04 19.98 10.53
C LEU A 489 6.57 21.13 11.43
N ARG A 490 5.25 21.38 11.45
CA ARG A 490 4.64 22.40 12.31
C ARG A 490 4.92 22.13 13.78
N LYS A 491 4.71 20.89 14.23
CA LYS A 491 4.99 20.48 15.62
C LYS A 491 6.47 20.58 15.95
N ALA A 492 7.34 20.28 15.00
CA ALA A 492 8.78 20.35 15.18
C ALA A 492 9.35 21.79 15.15
N ALA A 493 8.52 22.80 14.84
CA ALA A 493 8.90 24.19 14.61
C ALA A 493 10.02 24.34 13.55
N ILE A 494 10.03 23.47 12.55
CA ILE A 494 11.02 23.48 11.47
C ILE A 494 10.47 24.32 10.31
N ASP A 495 11.06 25.50 10.09
CA ASP A 495 10.83 26.25 8.86
C ASP A 495 11.75 25.74 7.75
N ILE A 496 11.18 24.98 6.82
CA ILE A 496 11.90 24.48 5.65
C ILE A 496 12.37 25.65 4.77
N ASN A 497 11.74 26.81 4.77
CA ASN A 497 12.09 27.92 3.87
C ASN A 497 13.12 28.90 4.45
N ALA A 498 13.42 28.83 5.75
CA ALA A 498 14.35 29.75 6.43
C ALA A 498 15.82 29.67 5.98
N THR A 499 16.21 28.65 5.20
CA THR A 499 17.59 28.46 4.70
C THR A 499 17.84 29.02 3.30
N VAL A 500 16.92 29.80 2.74
CA VAL A 500 17.23 30.63 1.56
C VAL A 500 17.89 31.91 2.06
N GLU A 501 19.22 32.00 1.98
CA GLU A 501 19.91 33.25 2.27
C GLU A 501 19.39 34.39 1.37
N PRO A 502 19.18 35.61 1.91
CA PRO A 502 18.65 36.75 1.17
C PRO A 502 19.72 37.43 0.29
N SER A 503 20.43 36.67 -0.54
CA SER A 503 21.45 37.22 -1.45
C SER A 503 21.13 37.10 -2.94
N THR A 504 19.96 36.54 -3.31
CA THR A 504 19.51 36.46 -4.73
C THR A 504 18.23 37.23 -5.06
N LEU A 505 17.60 37.88 -4.07
CA LEU A 505 16.38 38.69 -4.28
C LEU A 505 16.64 40.20 -4.48
N ALA A 506 17.91 40.64 -4.44
CA ALA A 506 18.28 42.05 -4.58
C ALA A 506 18.53 42.52 -6.02
N MET A 507 18.48 41.64 -7.03
CA MET A 507 18.70 42.03 -8.45
C MET A 507 17.44 42.01 -9.33
N MET A 508 16.25 41.91 -8.72
CA MET A 508 14.98 42.01 -9.45
C MET A 508 14.03 43.00 -8.76
N LYS A 509 14.48 44.25 -8.63
CA LYS A 509 13.60 45.38 -8.34
C LYS A 509 14.00 46.52 -9.27
N GLU A 510 13.36 46.58 -10.43
CA GLU A 510 12.99 47.83 -11.12
C GLU A 510 12.24 47.50 -12.42
N VAL A 511 10.90 47.41 -12.35
CA VAL A 511 9.99 47.87 -13.42
C VAL A 511 8.69 48.35 -12.73
N PRO A 512 8.13 49.54 -13.06
CA PRO A 512 6.95 50.08 -12.38
C PRO A 512 5.62 49.48 -12.90
N PRO A 513 4.50 49.61 -12.14
CA PRO A 513 3.22 49.01 -12.48
C PRO A 513 2.29 49.97 -13.22
N GLU A 514 1.49 49.46 -14.17
CA GLU A 514 0.28 50.12 -14.66
C GLU A 514 -0.95 49.19 -14.58
N PHE A 515 -1.98 49.68 -13.88
CA PHE A 515 -3.45 49.44 -13.94
C PHE A 515 -3.98 47.98 -14.09
N GLY A 516 -4.67 47.39 -13.10
CA GLY A 516 -6.09 47.63 -12.68
C GLY A 516 -7.00 46.60 -13.39
N THR A 517 -7.75 45.69 -12.75
CA THR A 517 -8.91 45.89 -11.85
C THR A 517 -9.36 44.59 -11.15
N HIS A 518 -9.97 44.75 -9.97
CA HIS A 518 -10.61 43.75 -9.10
C HIS A 518 -11.80 42.98 -9.73
N THR A 519 -12.00 41.71 -9.33
CA THR A 519 -13.28 41.11 -8.84
C THR A 519 -13.10 39.63 -8.35
N PRO A 520 -13.98 39.11 -7.47
CA PRO A 520 -13.70 38.10 -6.41
C PRO A 520 -13.91 36.62 -6.83
N PRO A 521 -13.59 35.61 -5.97
CA PRO A 521 -13.56 34.19 -6.35
C PRO A 521 -14.97 33.56 -6.35
N PRO A 522 -15.28 32.63 -7.28
CA PRO A 522 -16.51 31.86 -7.19
C PRO A 522 -16.35 30.61 -6.32
N GLU A 523 -17.42 30.35 -5.59
CA GLU A 523 -17.65 29.33 -4.57
C GLU A 523 -17.54 27.89 -5.10
N ASN A 524 -17.00 27.00 -4.25
CA ASN A 524 -17.08 25.55 -4.42
C ASN A 524 -18.48 25.06 -4.02
N ALA A 525 -19.32 24.74 -5.01
CA ALA A 525 -20.51 23.91 -4.83
C ALA A 525 -20.32 22.56 -5.56
N PRO A 526 -20.69 21.41 -4.95
CA PRO A 526 -20.60 20.12 -5.61
C PRO A 526 -21.70 19.98 -6.68
N TYR A 527 -21.29 19.73 -7.93
CA TYR A 527 -22.19 19.46 -9.04
C TYR A 527 -22.70 18.01 -9.00
N MET A 528 -24.02 17.85 -8.91
CA MET A 528 -24.74 16.58 -9.13
C MET A 528 -25.06 16.41 -10.63
N THR A 529 -24.93 15.19 -11.15
CA THR A 529 -25.41 14.80 -12.49
C THR A 529 -26.85 14.28 -12.45
N ALA A 530 -27.61 14.55 -13.52
CA ALA A 530 -29.07 14.41 -13.62
C ALA A 530 -29.64 12.98 -13.70
N SER A 531 -29.38 12.15 -12.68
CA SER A 531 -29.97 10.79 -12.59
C SER A 531 -30.62 10.46 -11.24
N GLU A 532 -30.75 11.41 -10.31
CA GLU A 532 -31.15 11.13 -8.91
C GLU A 532 -32.39 11.90 -8.42
N THR A 533 -33.33 12.27 -9.30
CA THR A 533 -34.57 12.97 -8.88
C THR A 533 -35.83 12.11 -8.88
N LEU A 534 -35.76 10.84 -8.47
CA LEU A 534 -36.97 9.98 -8.44
C LEU A 534 -37.32 9.34 -7.09
N PHE A 535 -36.62 9.66 -5.99
CA PHE A 535 -36.96 9.14 -4.66
C PHE A 535 -36.84 10.18 -3.54
N ASN A 536 -37.56 11.29 -3.66
CA ASN A 536 -37.80 12.17 -2.52
C ASN A 536 -39.25 12.70 -2.52
N GLN A 537 -40.18 11.82 -2.10
CA GLN A 537 -41.44 12.25 -1.50
C GLN A 537 -41.56 11.57 -0.13
N LYS A 538 -41.50 12.38 0.94
CA LYS A 538 -41.74 11.94 2.32
C LYS A 538 -43.22 11.58 2.52
N PRO A 539 -43.57 10.43 3.14
CA PRO A 539 -44.91 10.21 3.65
C PRO A 539 -45.12 10.98 4.98
N LYS A 540 -46.32 11.52 5.15
CA LYS A 540 -46.80 12.20 6.36
C LYS A 540 -47.04 11.20 7.52
N GLU A 541 -46.62 11.58 8.72
CA GLU A 541 -46.93 10.89 9.98
C GLU A 541 -48.43 10.90 10.31
N VAL A 542 -48.94 9.78 10.83
CA VAL A 542 -50.23 9.70 11.54
C VAL A 542 -49.98 9.01 12.90
N GLN A 543 -50.52 9.61 13.96
CA GLN A 543 -50.31 9.25 15.36
C GLN A 543 -51.28 8.16 15.89
N LYS A 544 -50.73 7.36 16.83
CA LYS A 544 -51.32 6.72 18.06
C LYS A 544 -52.18 5.43 17.92
N PRO A 545 -52.40 4.63 19.01
CA PRO A 545 -51.81 4.61 20.37
C PRO A 545 -51.40 3.21 20.93
N MET A 546 -50.99 3.22 22.19
CA MET A 546 -50.33 2.24 23.08
C MET A 546 -51.26 1.16 23.70
N GLY A 547 -50.75 -0.05 23.98
CA GLY A 547 -51.33 -1.05 24.91
C GLY A 547 -50.61 -2.42 24.94
N PRO A 548 -50.50 -3.16 26.08
CA PRO A 548 -49.40 -4.11 26.36
C PRO A 548 -49.86 -5.59 26.60
N PRO A 549 -49.16 -6.49 27.35
CA PRO A 549 -48.54 -7.72 26.81
C PRO A 549 -49.09 -9.06 27.37
N GLY A 550 -48.72 -10.20 26.76
CA GLY A 550 -48.61 -11.48 27.50
C GLY A 550 -48.94 -12.79 26.77
N THR A 551 -48.32 -13.87 27.29
CA THR A 551 -48.69 -15.32 27.26
C THR A 551 -48.11 -16.15 26.08
N ILE A 552 -47.08 -17.02 26.23
CA ILE A 552 -47.03 -18.41 26.79
C ILE A 552 -47.84 -19.38 25.87
N ASN A 553 -47.42 -20.55 25.35
CA ASN A 553 -46.39 -21.54 25.71
C ASN A 553 -46.22 -22.67 24.64
N THR A 554 -45.05 -23.33 24.67
CA THR A 554 -44.72 -24.80 24.55
C THR A 554 -45.20 -25.73 23.43
N ALA A 555 -44.24 -26.50 22.87
CA ALA A 555 -44.04 -27.98 22.98
C ALA A 555 -43.36 -28.53 21.70
N ALA A 556 -42.46 -29.53 21.63
CA ALA A 556 -41.70 -30.41 22.53
C ALA A 556 -40.66 -31.16 21.61
N GLN A 557 -39.35 -31.21 21.91
CA GLN A 557 -38.55 -32.21 22.67
C GLN A 557 -37.99 -33.44 21.91
N GLY A 558 -36.73 -33.76 22.27
CA GLY A 558 -35.97 -35.01 22.08
C GLY A 558 -34.45 -34.72 22.01
N ALA A 559 -33.71 -34.44 23.10
CA ALA A 559 -33.01 -35.36 24.04
C ALA A 559 -31.96 -36.27 23.35
N GLY A 560 -30.70 -36.45 23.78
CA GLY A 560 -29.94 -36.06 25.01
C GLY A 560 -28.42 -35.92 24.72
N ALA A 561 -27.66 -35.16 25.52
CA ALA A 561 -27.00 -35.53 26.79
C ALA A 561 -25.60 -36.18 26.60
N VAL A 562 -24.53 -35.37 26.64
CA VAL A 562 -23.51 -35.15 27.71
C VAL A 562 -22.35 -36.17 27.73
N ASN A 563 -21.10 -35.67 27.59
CA ASN A 563 -19.95 -35.86 28.51
C ASN A 563 -18.59 -35.64 27.80
N SER A 564 -17.84 -34.61 28.26
CA SER A 564 -16.36 -34.58 28.23
C SER A 564 -15.80 -35.56 29.28
N PRO A 565 -14.55 -36.09 29.21
CA PRO A 565 -13.30 -35.37 29.62
C PRO A 565 -11.99 -36.04 29.04
N PRO A 566 -10.77 -36.05 29.65
CA PRO A 566 -9.98 -35.05 30.43
C PRO A 566 -8.48 -34.88 29.99
N HIS A 567 -7.80 -33.96 30.68
CA HIS A 567 -6.34 -33.81 30.86
C HIS A 567 -5.68 -34.93 31.71
N THR A 568 -4.35 -35.11 31.58
CA THR A 568 -3.47 -35.76 32.57
C THR A 568 -2.06 -35.16 32.57
N ASP A 569 -1.55 -34.83 33.76
CA ASP A 569 -0.14 -34.68 34.13
C ASP A 569 0.31 -35.91 34.94
N PHE A 570 1.56 -36.35 34.84
CA PHE A 570 2.35 -36.97 35.93
C PHE A 570 3.85 -37.08 35.57
N ASP A 571 4.65 -37.21 36.62
CA ASP A 571 6.03 -36.73 36.82
C ASP A 571 7.13 -37.83 36.82
N SER A 572 8.40 -37.38 36.79
CA SER A 572 9.64 -37.96 37.39
C SER A 572 10.62 -38.94 36.66
N SER A 573 11.86 -38.44 36.53
CA SER A 573 13.21 -39.05 36.73
C SER A 573 13.78 -40.17 35.84
N ASN A 574 14.90 -39.92 35.15
CA ASN A 574 16.26 -40.42 35.50
C ASN A 574 17.34 -40.24 34.40
N LEU A 575 18.56 -39.91 34.86
CA LEU A 575 19.92 -40.29 34.38
C LEU A 575 20.58 -39.56 33.17
N THR A 576 21.68 -38.88 33.51
CA THR A 576 22.83 -38.44 32.69
C THR A 576 23.68 -39.64 32.20
N PRO A 577 24.60 -39.50 31.21
CA PRO A 577 25.95 -38.98 31.48
C PRO A 577 26.55 -38.05 30.41
N SER A 578 27.54 -37.29 30.89
CA SER A 578 28.47 -36.39 30.20
C SER A 578 29.33 -37.08 29.13
N VAL A 579 29.76 -36.30 28.11
CA VAL A 579 31.07 -36.45 27.45
C VAL A 579 31.64 -35.05 27.18
N SER A 580 32.84 -34.81 27.72
CA SER A 580 33.68 -33.66 27.40
C SER A 580 34.52 -33.95 26.17
N GLY A 581 34.74 -32.96 25.32
CA GLY A 581 35.80 -32.97 24.31
C GLY A 581 36.25 -31.54 24.08
N GLY A 582 37.45 -31.21 24.58
CA GLY A 582 38.07 -29.90 24.41
C GLY A 582 38.91 -29.81 23.13
N SER A 583 39.33 -28.57 22.88
CA SER A 583 40.46 -28.07 22.07
C SER A 583 40.37 -28.29 20.55
N ASP A 584 40.27 -27.20 19.78
CA ASP A 584 41.47 -26.48 19.32
C ASP A 584 41.11 -25.11 18.71
N GLU A 585 41.82 -24.08 19.17
CA GLU A 585 41.90 -22.76 18.58
C GLU A 585 42.72 -22.82 17.30
N VAL A 586 42.21 -22.24 16.21
CA VAL A 586 43.04 -21.88 15.06
C VAL A 586 42.80 -20.40 14.76
N HIS A 587 43.80 -19.61 15.16
CA HIS A 587 44.02 -18.24 14.68
C HIS A 587 44.14 -18.23 13.16
N ILE A 588 43.34 -17.40 12.49
CA ILE A 588 43.63 -16.95 11.13
C ILE A 588 43.74 -15.43 11.18
N GLU A 589 44.98 -14.96 11.05
CA GLU A 589 45.33 -13.58 10.74
C GLU A 589 44.71 -13.20 9.39
N MET A 590 43.98 -12.08 9.36
CA MET A 590 43.75 -11.36 8.12
C MET A 590 44.17 -9.91 8.33
N ASP A 591 45.43 -9.70 8.00
CA ASP A 591 46.09 -8.41 7.89
C ASP A 591 45.56 -7.68 6.64
N GLY A 592 45.19 -6.41 6.76
CA GLY A 592 44.56 -5.65 5.69
C GLY A 592 43.98 -4.32 6.14
N LEU A 593 44.85 -3.46 6.68
CA LEU A 593 44.59 -2.07 7.04
C LEU A 593 43.87 -1.29 5.91
N MET A 594 42.79 -0.60 6.27
CA MET A 594 42.62 0.81 5.92
C MET A 594 42.20 1.58 7.17
N ASP A 595 43.10 2.47 7.59
CA ASP A 595 43.04 3.50 8.63
C ASP A 595 41.67 3.73 9.29
N VAL A 596 41.56 3.27 10.54
CA VAL A 596 40.59 3.73 11.52
C VAL A 596 41.36 4.51 12.58
N ASP A 597 41.77 5.73 12.26
CA ASP A 597 42.38 6.62 13.25
C ASP A 597 42.08 8.09 12.93
N PHE A 598 40.80 8.46 13.07
CA PHE A 598 40.40 9.80 13.45
C PHE A 598 38.95 9.73 13.96
N MET A 599 38.61 10.55 14.98
CA MET A 599 37.30 10.69 15.63
C MET A 599 37.11 9.94 16.96
N GLN A 600 38.04 10.11 17.91
CA GLN A 600 37.65 10.18 19.33
C GLN A 600 37.34 11.64 19.68
N GLY A 601 36.07 11.94 19.92
CA GLY A 601 35.61 13.25 20.37
C GLY A 601 34.32 13.70 19.69
N HIS A 602 33.20 13.04 19.99
CA HIS A 602 31.88 13.60 19.70
C HIS A 602 30.96 13.42 20.89
N ASP A 603 30.50 14.54 21.44
CA ASP A 603 29.38 14.61 22.37
C ASP A 603 28.18 13.89 21.74
N GLU A 604 27.76 12.80 22.38
CA GLU A 604 26.65 11.95 21.96
C GLU A 604 25.35 12.74 22.06
N PHE A 605 24.79 13.16 20.93
CA PHE A 605 23.54 13.92 20.87
C PHE A 605 22.35 13.04 21.29
N ASP A 606 21.66 13.42 22.37
CA ASP A 606 20.52 12.69 22.91
C ASP A 606 19.28 12.86 22.05
N TRP A 607 19.06 11.91 21.14
CA TRP A 607 17.89 11.83 20.28
C TRP A 607 16.56 11.77 21.06
N ASN A 608 16.55 11.32 22.32
CA ASN A 608 15.34 11.29 23.14
C ASN A 608 14.92 12.67 23.62
N ALA A 609 15.88 13.57 23.87
CA ALA A 609 15.60 14.95 24.23
C ALA A 609 14.96 15.75 23.08
N VAL A 610 15.21 15.33 21.83
CA VAL A 610 14.73 15.97 20.59
C VAL A 610 13.37 15.44 20.14
N ALA A 611 13.17 14.14 20.37
CA ALA A 611 11.91 13.44 20.23
C ALA A 611 10.90 13.98 21.27
N GLY A 612 11.34 14.18 22.52
CA GLY A 612 10.43 14.28 23.67
C GLY A 612 10.09 12.87 24.16
N THR A 613 9.86 12.71 25.46
CA THR A 613 9.56 11.41 26.08
C THR A 613 8.27 10.76 25.56
N ASP A 614 7.43 11.54 24.84
CA ASP A 614 6.16 11.13 24.25
C ASP A 614 6.19 10.92 22.71
N PHE A 615 7.37 10.91 22.08
CA PHE A 615 7.48 10.83 20.62
C PHE A 615 7.82 9.42 20.16
N ASP A 616 6.77 8.65 19.85
CA ASP A 616 6.92 7.35 19.21
C ASP A 616 7.04 7.53 17.69
N VAL A 617 8.27 7.54 17.17
CA VAL A 617 8.53 7.56 15.70
C VAL A 617 7.88 6.39 15.00
N ASP A 618 7.71 5.26 15.69
CA ASP A 618 7.02 4.11 15.14
C ASP A 618 5.51 4.38 15.02
N GLN A 619 4.96 5.30 15.82
CA GLN A 619 3.62 5.86 15.65
C GLN A 619 3.58 6.92 14.53
N TRP A 620 4.68 7.64 14.28
CA TRP A 620 4.80 8.61 13.18
C TRP A 620 4.88 8.01 11.78
N LEU A 621 5.27 6.75 11.61
CA LEU A 621 5.22 6.09 10.30
C LEU A 621 3.86 5.50 9.94
N GLN A 622 2.84 5.76 10.75
CA GLN A 622 1.51 5.25 10.52
C GLN A 622 0.86 6.03 9.36
N PHE A 623 0.44 5.32 8.32
CA PHE A 623 -0.82 5.72 7.69
C PHE A 623 -1.89 5.72 8.79
N PRO A 624 -2.78 6.72 8.88
CA PRO A 624 -3.78 6.76 9.94
C PRO A 624 -4.44 5.39 10.11
N PRO A 625 -4.54 4.82 11.32
CA PRO A 625 -5.24 3.56 11.49
C PRO A 625 -6.71 3.72 11.09
N GLU A 626 -7.32 2.64 10.57
CA GLU A 626 -8.77 2.52 10.37
C GLU A 626 -9.49 3.02 11.64
N GLY A 627 -10.28 4.08 11.50
CA GLY A 627 -11.19 4.60 12.51
C GLY A 627 -10.95 6.04 12.99
N VAL A 628 -9.90 6.75 12.55
CA VAL A 628 -9.66 8.14 12.99
C VAL A 628 -10.14 9.14 11.93
N ALA A 629 -11.45 9.14 11.69
CA ALA A 629 -12.12 10.28 11.09
C ALA A 629 -12.50 11.27 12.21
N GLY A 630 -11.67 12.28 12.43
CA GLY A 630 -11.98 13.38 13.35
C GLY A 630 -11.19 14.62 12.98
N THR A 631 -11.88 15.76 12.92
CA THR A 631 -11.36 17.12 12.69
C THR A 631 -10.00 17.36 13.33
N ASP A 632 -9.18 18.22 12.71
CA ASP A 632 -7.77 18.60 12.99
C ASP A 632 -7.28 18.57 14.47
N GLU A 633 -8.17 18.66 15.45
CA GLU A 633 -7.86 18.61 16.89
C GLU A 633 -7.78 17.19 17.49
N THR A 634 -8.46 16.18 16.92
CA THR A 634 -8.58 14.85 17.54
C THR A 634 -7.31 14.00 17.40
N LEU A 635 -6.57 14.21 16.31
CA LEU A 635 -5.26 13.57 16.04
C LEU A 635 -4.18 14.08 17.01
N MET A 636 -4.39 15.25 17.62
CA MET A 636 -3.48 15.87 18.59
C MET A 636 -3.64 15.29 20.00
N ALA A 637 -4.80 14.73 20.35
CA ALA A 637 -5.11 14.33 21.72
C ALA A 637 -4.69 12.89 22.06
N THR A 638 -4.84 11.94 21.12
CA THR A 638 -4.63 10.50 21.42
C THR A 638 -3.17 10.04 21.28
N ALA A 639 -2.31 10.83 20.63
CA ALA A 639 -0.89 10.50 20.48
C ALA A 639 0.01 11.09 21.59
N PHE A 640 -0.51 11.94 22.48
CA PHE A 640 0.35 12.75 23.38
C PHE A 640 -0.18 12.93 24.82
N THR A 641 -1.07 12.07 25.34
CA THR A 641 -1.43 12.07 26.77
C THR A 641 -0.73 10.94 27.52
N GLY A 642 0.39 11.27 28.16
CA GLY A 642 1.16 10.36 29.01
C GLY A 642 1.93 11.07 30.12
N ALA A 643 1.31 11.99 30.86
CA ALA A 643 1.93 12.56 32.07
C ALA A 643 1.42 11.84 33.33
N PRO A 644 2.30 11.42 34.27
CA PRO A 644 1.87 10.86 35.55
C PRO A 644 1.39 12.01 36.47
N GLY A 645 0.36 11.71 37.25
CA GLY A 645 -0.26 12.68 38.16
C GLY A 645 0.71 13.26 39.19
N ALA A 646 0.55 14.56 39.43
CA ALA A 646 0.94 15.22 40.66
C ALA A 646 -0.16 16.22 41.01
N GLU A 647 -0.90 15.93 42.08
CA GLU A 647 -1.64 16.91 42.87
C GLU A 647 -0.63 17.95 43.41
N ASP A 648 -0.86 19.25 43.19
CA ASP A 648 -1.32 20.19 44.23
C ASP A 648 -1.11 21.67 43.85
N ALA A 649 -2.08 22.46 44.32
CA ALA A 649 -1.97 23.85 44.77
C ALA A 649 -2.03 25.05 43.77
N LEU A 650 -2.97 25.94 44.14
CA LEU A 650 -3.10 27.39 43.84
C LEU A 650 -3.77 27.71 42.50
N GLY A 651 -5.05 28.10 42.48
CA GLY A 651 -5.49 29.47 42.80
C GLY A 651 -4.97 30.39 41.70
N TRP A 652 -5.78 30.96 40.81
CA TRP A 652 -6.45 32.24 41.01
C TRP A 652 -7.47 32.42 39.87
N VAL A 653 -8.71 32.74 40.24
CA VAL A 653 -9.82 33.08 39.33
C VAL A 653 -9.68 34.55 38.93
N PHE A 654 -9.68 34.85 37.62
CA PHE A 654 -10.07 36.16 37.12
C PHE A 654 -11.52 36.13 36.66
N ASN A 655 -12.30 36.97 37.33
CA ASN A 655 -13.71 37.23 37.16
C ASN A 655 -13.90 38.35 36.12
N THR A 656 -14.82 38.20 35.18
CA THR A 656 -15.48 39.32 34.51
C THR A 656 -16.96 39.01 34.29
N ASN A 657 -17.77 39.71 35.09
CA ASN A 657 -19.01 40.41 34.77
C ASN A 657 -20.22 39.64 34.21
N VAL A 658 -21.49 39.97 34.46
CA VAL A 658 -22.22 40.93 35.32
C VAL A 658 -23.70 40.54 35.08
N ASP A 659 -24.52 40.45 36.13
CA ASP A 659 -25.89 41.01 36.20
C ASP A 659 -26.74 40.34 37.29
N GLY A 660 -27.40 41.16 38.11
CA GLY A 660 -28.37 40.69 39.10
C GLY A 660 -28.53 41.61 40.29
N THR A 661 -29.28 42.69 40.10
CA THR A 661 -29.67 43.71 41.07
C THR A 661 -30.40 43.15 42.31
N ILE A 662 -29.94 43.58 43.49
CA ILE A 662 -30.55 43.58 44.84
C ILE A 662 -30.97 45.05 45.08
N PRO A 663 -32.10 45.44 45.74
CA PRO A 663 -32.25 45.19 47.18
C PRO A 663 -33.65 45.12 47.79
N MET A 664 -33.76 44.46 48.95
CA MET A 664 -34.38 45.08 50.13
C MET A 664 -34.04 44.36 51.44
N GLN A 665 -34.02 45.16 52.50
CA GLN A 665 -33.33 45.01 53.78
C GLN A 665 -34.27 44.49 54.91
N PRO A 666 -33.80 44.33 56.18
CA PRO A 666 -34.29 43.34 57.13
C PRO A 666 -35.33 43.87 58.15
N GLY A 667 -36.00 42.94 58.84
CA GLY A 667 -36.52 43.17 60.21
C GLY A 667 -38.05 43.22 60.39
N THR A 668 -38.57 42.17 61.02
CA THR A 668 -39.58 42.14 62.12
C THR A 668 -40.80 43.07 62.10
N SER A 669 -41.99 42.44 62.03
CA SER A 669 -43.26 42.75 62.74
C SER A 669 -43.48 44.17 63.28
N VAL A 670 -44.39 44.92 62.66
CA VAL A 670 -45.78 45.22 63.09
C VAL A 670 -46.53 45.72 61.86
#